data_AF-A0A7J4AZP1-F1
#
_entry.id   AF-A0A7J4AZP1-F1
#
_cell.length_a   1.000
_cell.length_b   1.000
_cell.length_c   1.000
_cell.angle_alpha   90.00
_cell.angle_beta   90.00
_cell.angle_gamma   90.00
#
_symmetry.space_group_name_H-M   'P 1'
#
loop_
_entity.id
_entity.type
_entity.pdbx_description
1 polymer ?
#
loop_
_entity_poly.entity_id
_entity_poly.type
_entity_poly.pdbx_seq_one_letter_code
_entity_poly.pdbx_strand_id
1 'polypeptide(L)'
;MFEVMLQDEFERLFEGDYRPQHLENMVIGFWEGSNIPEKLRKLRLENNIGKLGYVEGPPTLNGRPHIGHTWGRTIKDLWYRWRSMQGYYVLFRAGWDCQGLPVEIEAEKELGFSNKKEALAKLGEERFIEEIKNILHKYHADWRRVDRRFGMFMDYEKEYFTYRDKYIEREWKYLKRAYEQGLLGKGYRVVAYCPSCQTSLSNAEVGQDYSVVEDPSIYFKLRLETGDYILVWTTMPFTIVTDELLAVNPDAEYARVKVGNEKWIMVRNLVEALMNKLNVSDYDIEETFPGIELEGRKYEYPLMEEVPYQKRLEEQDGRVHRIVTAGFVDVTTGTGVVHIAPANGEEDFELVQMLKIPVFSPFDDEAKFTEEAGFFKGVFARDADQIVIDLLEKKGLLVKSEKIFHEYPLCWRSKHRLIWMARTEYFYWLDKIVDKLLEAASKVEYFYNPPKNRFLSFIKEGKPWCISRERVWGTPLPIFVCEKCGREELLASRKEIVERALSLPDGENFELHKPWMDKIKIKCSCGGIMHRVPFVLDTWHNSGAAPYSSLTDEEYREFVPVDFLVESIDQTRGWAFTLLVENVIMTGRPEAPYRAFLFYGQVLDEKGNKMSKSLGNVINTEDVITKYSADLCRFYLLWKTNPIENINF
;
A
#
# COMPACT_ATOMS: atom_id res chain seq x y z
N MET A 1 -50.21 -15.09 20.20
CA MET A 1 -50.89 -13.77 20.11
C MET A 1 -50.11 -12.83 19.19
N PHE A 2 -48.82 -12.59 19.44
CA PHE A 2 -47.95 -11.80 18.54
C PHE A 2 -47.78 -12.46 17.15
N GLU A 3 -47.60 -13.79 17.09
CA GLU A 3 -47.50 -14.54 15.81
C GLU A 3 -48.81 -14.51 14.99
N VAL A 4 -49.97 -14.53 15.65
CA VAL A 4 -51.29 -14.50 14.99
C VAL A 4 -51.62 -13.10 14.47
N MET A 5 -51.28 -12.06 15.24
CA MET A 5 -51.39 -10.67 14.78
C MET A 5 -50.45 -10.36 13.61
N LEU A 6 -49.22 -10.87 13.65
CA LEU A 6 -48.29 -10.77 12.53
C LEU A 6 -48.87 -11.46 11.29
N GLN A 7 -49.45 -12.65 11.44
CA GLN A 7 -50.02 -13.38 10.31
C GLN A 7 -51.16 -12.63 9.62
N ASP A 8 -52.14 -12.12 10.38
CA ASP A 8 -53.27 -11.35 9.83
C ASP A 8 -52.82 -10.03 9.17
N GLU A 9 -51.79 -9.37 9.71
CA GLU A 9 -51.23 -8.13 9.16
C GLU A 9 -50.35 -8.38 7.94
N PHE A 10 -49.59 -9.49 7.93
CA PHE A 10 -48.82 -9.96 6.78
C PHE A 10 -49.74 -10.28 5.60
N GLU A 11 -50.80 -11.08 5.82
CA GLU A 11 -51.74 -11.47 4.76
C GLU A 11 -52.39 -10.24 4.09
N ARG A 12 -52.74 -9.20 4.86
CA ARG A 12 -53.27 -7.93 4.34
C ARG A 12 -52.28 -7.11 3.52
N LEU A 13 -50.99 -7.14 3.86
CA LEU A 13 -49.95 -6.38 3.15
C LEU A 13 -49.61 -6.98 1.77
N PHE A 14 -49.84 -8.28 1.57
CA PHE A 14 -49.60 -8.95 0.29
C PHE A 14 -50.76 -8.82 -0.71
N GLU A 15 -51.98 -8.52 -0.26
CA GLU A 15 -53.19 -8.57 -1.10
C GLU A 15 -53.60 -7.24 -1.77
N GLY A 16 -52.90 -6.12 -1.56
CA GLY A 16 -53.24 -4.88 -2.30
C GLY A 16 -52.43 -3.60 -2.08
N ASP A 17 -51.52 -3.53 -1.10
CA ASP A 17 -50.66 -2.36 -0.84
C ASP A 17 -49.30 -2.80 -0.26
N TYR A 18 -48.42 -3.31 -1.13
CA TYR A 18 -47.08 -3.76 -0.74
C TYR A 18 -46.24 -2.57 -0.25
N ARG A 19 -46.02 -2.51 1.07
CA ARG A 19 -45.20 -1.50 1.75
C ARG A 19 -43.91 -2.16 2.28
N PRO A 20 -42.89 -2.35 1.44
CA PRO A 20 -41.73 -3.16 1.79
C PRO A 20 -41.01 -2.67 3.04
N GLN A 21 -40.86 -1.35 3.23
CA GLN A 21 -40.18 -0.83 4.42
C GLN A 21 -40.93 -1.13 5.72
N HIS A 22 -42.27 -1.12 5.67
CA HIS A 22 -43.07 -1.46 6.84
C HIS A 22 -42.90 -2.95 7.18
N LEU A 23 -42.97 -3.81 6.15
CA LEU A 23 -42.75 -5.25 6.27
C LEU A 23 -41.35 -5.58 6.80
N GLU A 24 -40.30 -4.98 6.24
CA GLU A 24 -38.91 -5.16 6.68
C GLU A 24 -38.74 -4.77 8.15
N ASN A 25 -39.32 -3.65 8.59
CA ASN A 25 -39.28 -3.23 9.99
C ASN A 25 -40.00 -4.21 10.93
N MET A 26 -41.16 -4.76 10.50
CA MET A 26 -41.85 -5.81 11.27
C MET A 26 -41.01 -7.08 11.38
N VAL A 27 -40.39 -7.51 10.28
CA VAL A 27 -39.51 -8.69 10.23
C VAL A 27 -38.27 -8.50 11.12
N ILE A 28 -37.61 -7.33 11.04
CA ILE A 28 -36.46 -6.99 11.89
C ILE A 28 -36.89 -7.00 13.36
N GLY A 29 -38.02 -6.38 13.70
CA GLY A 29 -38.56 -6.39 15.07
C GLY A 29 -38.83 -7.80 15.58
N PHE A 30 -39.38 -8.69 14.73
CA PHE A 30 -39.56 -10.10 15.06
C PHE A 30 -38.21 -10.82 15.27
N TRP A 31 -37.24 -10.62 14.37
CA TRP A 31 -35.92 -11.24 14.48
C TRP A 31 -35.20 -10.86 15.76
N GLU A 32 -35.26 -9.60 16.16
CA GLU A 32 -34.63 -9.09 17.37
C GLU A 32 -35.36 -9.54 18.62
N GLY A 33 -36.69 -9.35 18.67
CA GLY A 33 -37.51 -9.77 19.82
C GLY A 33 -37.43 -11.28 20.08
N SER A 34 -37.18 -12.07 19.03
CA SER A 34 -37.03 -13.52 19.13
C SER A 34 -35.58 -14.01 19.14
N ASN A 35 -34.60 -13.13 19.03
CA ASN A 35 -33.17 -13.42 18.91
C ASN A 35 -32.85 -14.48 17.84
N ILE A 36 -33.41 -14.31 16.64
CA ILE A 36 -33.36 -15.29 15.54
C ILE A 36 -31.93 -15.58 15.06
N PRO A 37 -31.04 -14.58 14.82
CA PRO A 37 -29.67 -14.87 14.39
C PRO A 37 -28.91 -15.78 15.37
N GLU A 38 -29.05 -15.54 16.67
CA GLU A 38 -28.41 -16.36 17.71
C GLU A 38 -29.03 -17.75 17.78
N LYS A 39 -30.37 -17.85 17.71
CA LYS A 39 -31.04 -19.17 17.67
C LYS A 39 -30.59 -19.99 16.46
N LEU A 40 -30.42 -19.38 15.30
CA LEU A 40 -29.91 -20.06 14.10
C LEU A 40 -28.47 -20.54 14.31
N ARG A 41 -27.59 -19.68 14.84
CA ARG A 41 -26.20 -20.04 15.14
C ARG A 41 -26.13 -21.19 16.13
N LYS A 42 -26.89 -21.12 17.23
CA LYS A 42 -26.97 -22.18 18.24
C LYS A 42 -27.51 -23.49 17.66
N LEU A 43 -28.61 -23.43 16.90
CA LEU A 43 -29.18 -24.59 16.22
C LEU A 43 -28.13 -25.28 15.34
N ARG A 44 -27.35 -24.52 14.56
CA ARG A 44 -26.32 -25.10 13.71
C ARG A 44 -25.09 -25.56 14.49
N LEU A 45 -24.70 -24.87 15.55
CA LEU A 45 -23.61 -25.33 16.41
C LEU A 45 -23.94 -26.70 17.03
N GLU A 46 -25.18 -26.89 17.49
CA GLU A 46 -25.66 -28.13 18.10
C GLU A 46 -26.02 -29.21 17.06
N ASN A 47 -26.49 -28.81 15.88
CA ASN A 47 -27.05 -29.70 14.86
C ASN A 47 -26.59 -29.27 13.45
N ASN A 48 -25.37 -29.71 13.10
CA ASN A 48 -24.78 -29.51 11.78
C ASN A 48 -24.33 -30.81 11.12
N ILE A 49 -24.29 -30.79 9.79
CA ILE A 49 -23.69 -31.85 8.96
C ILE A 49 -22.20 -31.59 8.67
N GLY A 50 -21.68 -30.45 9.12
CA GLY A 50 -20.31 -30.00 8.89
C GLY A 50 -20.12 -28.55 9.32
N LYS A 51 -18.86 -28.19 9.57
CA LYS A 51 -18.44 -26.83 9.93
C LYS A 51 -17.70 -26.20 8.76
N LEU A 52 -18.01 -24.94 8.49
CA LEU A 52 -17.37 -24.14 7.45
C LEU A 52 -16.71 -22.92 8.07
N GLY A 53 -15.46 -22.69 7.68
CA GLY A 53 -14.67 -21.52 8.06
C GLY A 53 -15.03 -20.30 7.23
N TYR A 54 -15.02 -19.15 7.89
CA TYR A 54 -15.19 -17.84 7.29
C TYR A 54 -14.44 -16.80 8.12
N VAL A 55 -13.90 -15.79 7.45
CA VAL A 55 -13.32 -14.59 8.07
C VAL A 55 -13.83 -13.42 7.25
N GLU A 56 -14.40 -12.41 7.90
CA GLU A 56 -14.86 -11.21 7.20
C GLU A 56 -13.66 -10.43 6.65
N GLY A 57 -13.69 -10.01 5.39
CA GLY A 57 -12.78 -8.96 4.93
C GLY A 57 -13.15 -7.66 5.64
N PRO A 58 -12.33 -7.19 6.62
CA PRO A 58 -12.81 -6.22 7.58
C PRO A 58 -12.89 -4.83 6.93
N PRO A 59 -14.07 -4.20 6.81
CA PRO A 59 -14.15 -2.83 6.31
C PRO A 59 -13.44 -1.87 7.27
N THR A 60 -12.86 -0.82 6.69
CA THR A 60 -12.20 0.22 7.48
C THR A 60 -13.22 1.13 8.17
N LEU A 61 -13.06 1.37 9.47
CA LEU A 61 -13.93 2.25 10.26
C LEU A 61 -13.55 3.73 10.15
N ASN A 62 -13.59 4.29 8.93
CA ASN A 62 -13.28 5.71 8.66
C ASN A 62 -14.38 6.45 7.88
N GLY A 63 -15.59 5.91 7.91
CA GLY A 63 -16.72 6.43 7.14
C GLY A 63 -17.96 5.55 7.28
N ARG A 64 -19.06 6.06 6.73
CA ARG A 64 -20.33 5.32 6.62
C ARG A 64 -20.28 4.31 5.48
N PRO A 65 -21.05 3.21 5.56
CA PRO A 65 -21.14 2.25 4.47
C PRO A 65 -21.81 2.87 3.23
N HIS A 66 -21.11 2.77 2.10
CA HIS A 66 -21.66 2.98 0.76
C HIS A 66 -22.02 1.67 0.05
N ILE A 67 -22.72 1.79 -1.08
CA ILE A 67 -23.27 0.66 -1.84
C ILE A 67 -22.23 -0.38 -2.29
N GLY A 68 -20.97 0.03 -2.52
CA GLY A 68 -19.86 -0.91 -2.75
C GLY A 68 -19.65 -1.94 -1.64
N HIS A 69 -19.78 -1.55 -0.37
CA HIS A 69 -19.73 -2.49 0.76
C HIS A 69 -20.96 -3.39 0.79
N THR A 70 -22.11 -2.82 0.44
CA THR A 70 -23.40 -3.52 0.43
C THR A 70 -23.41 -4.66 -0.58
N TRP A 71 -22.75 -4.50 -1.72
CA TRP A 71 -22.64 -5.59 -2.70
C TRP A 71 -21.89 -6.79 -2.13
N GLY A 72 -20.69 -6.58 -1.58
CA GLY A 72 -19.93 -7.63 -0.92
C GLY A 72 -20.72 -8.27 0.22
N ARG A 73 -21.31 -7.46 1.11
CA ARG A 73 -22.14 -7.95 2.23
C ARG A 73 -23.34 -8.78 1.79
N THR A 74 -23.98 -8.41 0.68
CA THR A 74 -25.10 -9.17 0.12
C THR A 74 -24.67 -10.57 -0.29
N ILE A 75 -23.53 -10.70 -0.97
CA ILE A 75 -23.01 -12.01 -1.40
C ILE A 75 -22.58 -12.85 -0.20
N LYS A 76 -21.90 -12.24 0.78
CA LYS A 76 -21.47 -12.89 2.04
C LYS A 76 -22.64 -13.46 2.82
N ASP A 77 -23.68 -12.66 3.04
CA ASP A 77 -24.88 -13.08 3.78
C ASP A 77 -25.72 -14.11 3.00
N LEU A 78 -25.79 -14.01 1.66
CA LEU A 78 -26.41 -15.03 0.82
C LEU A 78 -25.73 -16.39 0.99
N TRP A 79 -24.39 -16.43 0.92
CA TRP A 79 -23.63 -17.67 1.12
C TRP A 79 -23.84 -18.24 2.52
N TYR A 80 -23.76 -17.41 3.55
CA TYR A 80 -24.01 -17.81 4.94
C TYR A 80 -25.39 -18.46 5.11
N ARG A 81 -26.45 -17.81 4.64
CA ARG A 81 -27.83 -18.31 4.76
C ARG A 81 -28.02 -19.59 3.97
N TRP A 82 -27.52 -19.65 2.74
CA TRP A 82 -27.61 -20.84 1.90
C TRP A 82 -26.95 -22.06 2.56
N ARG A 83 -25.72 -21.91 3.06
CA ARG A 83 -25.01 -22.99 3.77
C ARG A 83 -25.68 -23.37 5.09
N SER A 84 -26.17 -22.38 5.83
CA SER A 84 -26.93 -22.63 7.07
C SER A 84 -28.23 -23.39 6.78
N MET A 85 -28.94 -23.10 5.70
CA MET A 85 -30.15 -23.83 5.28
C MET A 85 -29.84 -25.27 4.86
N GLN A 86 -28.66 -25.51 4.30
CA GLN A 86 -28.16 -26.87 3.99
C GLN A 86 -27.70 -27.66 5.22
N GLY A 87 -27.73 -27.07 6.42
CA GLY A 87 -27.36 -27.76 7.65
C GLY A 87 -25.92 -27.56 8.10
N TYR A 88 -25.15 -26.67 7.48
CA TYR A 88 -23.78 -26.38 7.94
C TYR A 88 -23.77 -25.36 9.08
N TYR A 89 -22.80 -25.46 9.98
CA TYR A 89 -22.41 -24.38 10.88
C TYR A 89 -21.34 -23.52 10.20
N VAL A 90 -21.56 -22.21 10.14
CA VAL A 90 -20.61 -21.26 9.54
C VAL A 90 -20.14 -20.28 10.61
N LEU A 91 -18.83 -20.11 10.76
CA LEU A 91 -18.25 -19.13 11.69
C LEU A 91 -18.34 -17.69 11.14
N PHE A 92 -19.54 -17.12 11.13
CA PHE A 92 -19.83 -15.87 10.41
C PHE A 92 -19.74 -14.64 11.32
N ARG A 93 -18.53 -14.24 11.73
CA ARG A 93 -18.27 -13.08 12.60
C ARG A 93 -18.06 -11.79 11.81
N ALA A 94 -18.46 -10.65 12.38
CA ALA A 94 -18.07 -9.34 11.85
C ALA A 94 -16.60 -9.02 12.18
N GLY A 95 -15.98 -8.17 11.37
CA GLY A 95 -14.61 -7.71 11.54
C GLY A 95 -14.45 -6.25 11.18
N TRP A 96 -13.50 -5.57 11.80
CA TRP A 96 -13.28 -4.14 11.59
C TRP A 96 -11.79 -3.83 11.48
N ASP A 97 -11.42 -3.19 10.38
CA ASP A 97 -10.08 -2.65 10.23
C ASP A 97 -10.07 -1.24 10.81
N CYS A 98 -9.32 -1.10 11.89
CA CYS A 98 -9.36 0.08 12.74
C CYS A 98 -8.07 0.87 12.69
N GLN A 99 -7.04 0.40 11.99
CA GLN A 99 -5.69 0.95 12.06
C GLN A 99 -5.25 1.60 10.75
N GLY A 100 -4.08 2.23 10.78
CA GLY A 100 -3.39 2.71 9.59
C GLY A 100 -3.86 4.05 9.05
N LEU A 101 -3.23 4.41 7.93
CA LEU A 101 -3.37 5.69 7.24
C LEU A 101 -4.83 6.14 6.98
N PRO A 102 -5.78 5.27 6.59
CA PRO A 102 -7.13 5.72 6.26
C PRO A 102 -7.90 6.26 7.46
N VAL A 103 -7.62 5.73 8.66
CA VAL A 103 -8.24 6.17 9.91
C VAL A 103 -7.57 7.45 10.40
N GLU A 104 -6.23 7.53 10.35
CA GLU A 104 -5.51 8.75 10.71
C GLU A 104 -5.93 9.96 9.86
N ILE A 105 -6.04 9.81 8.54
CA ILE A 105 -6.47 10.91 7.65
C ILE A 105 -7.89 11.38 8.00
N GLU A 106 -8.80 10.46 8.32
CA GLU A 106 -10.16 10.85 8.70
C GLU A 106 -10.16 11.56 10.06
N ALA A 107 -9.33 11.11 11.01
CA ALA A 107 -9.16 11.79 12.29
C ALA A 107 -8.54 13.18 12.16
N GLU A 108 -7.50 13.34 11.34
CA GLU A 108 -6.92 14.64 10.99
C GLU A 108 -8.02 15.58 10.45
N LYS A 109 -8.86 15.11 9.53
CA LYS A 109 -9.96 15.89 8.96
C LYS A 109 -11.05 16.26 9.97
N GLU A 110 -11.54 15.30 10.78
CA GLU A 110 -12.59 15.55 11.77
C GLU A 110 -12.11 16.53 12.86
N LEU A 111 -10.82 16.50 13.20
CA LEU A 111 -10.21 17.39 14.17
C LEU A 111 -9.75 18.73 13.56
N GLY A 112 -9.86 18.90 12.25
CA GLY A 112 -9.50 20.14 11.55
C GLY A 112 -8.00 20.37 11.37
N PHE A 113 -7.19 19.30 11.30
CA PHE A 113 -5.77 19.35 11.00
C PHE A 113 -5.50 19.09 9.51
N SER A 114 -4.45 19.71 9.00
CA SER A 114 -4.04 19.56 7.59
C SER A 114 -3.13 18.36 7.37
N ASN A 115 -2.43 17.92 8.41
CA ASN A 115 -1.51 16.78 8.36
C ASN A 115 -1.16 16.27 9.77
N LYS A 116 -0.56 15.07 9.79
CA LYS A 116 0.02 14.40 10.98
C LYS A 116 0.88 15.32 11.84
N LYS A 117 1.84 16.04 11.25
CA LYS A 117 2.80 16.88 12.00
C LYS A 117 2.07 17.97 12.80
N GLU A 118 1.10 18.62 12.18
CA GLU A 118 0.25 19.62 12.84
C GLU A 118 -0.57 19.00 13.99
N ALA A 119 -1.21 17.85 13.75
CA ALA A 119 -2.00 17.15 14.75
C ALA A 119 -1.15 16.78 15.98
N LEU A 120 0.02 16.17 15.76
CA LEU A 120 0.93 15.75 16.83
C LEU A 120 1.53 16.93 17.58
N ALA A 121 1.87 18.04 16.90
CA ALA A 121 2.39 19.23 17.56
C ALA A 121 1.36 19.89 18.50
N LYS A 122 0.06 19.78 18.18
CA LYS A 122 -1.03 20.39 18.97
C LYS A 122 -1.59 19.46 20.05
N LEU A 123 -1.68 18.16 19.80
CA LEU A 123 -2.33 17.19 20.70
C LEU A 123 -1.35 16.28 21.46
N GLY A 124 -0.19 15.99 20.88
CA GLY A 124 0.64 14.85 21.26
C GLY A 124 0.07 13.51 20.78
N GLU A 125 0.89 12.45 20.78
CA GLU A 125 0.49 11.15 20.23
C GLU A 125 -0.63 10.47 21.03
N GLU A 126 -0.56 10.45 22.36
CA GLU A 126 -1.56 9.77 23.22
C GLU A 126 -2.96 10.32 23.01
N ARG A 127 -3.11 11.65 23.08
CA ARG A 127 -4.40 12.30 22.88
C ARG A 127 -4.92 12.09 21.46
N PHE A 128 -4.04 12.14 20.46
CA PHE A 128 -4.44 11.88 19.07
C PHE A 128 -4.99 10.45 18.90
N ILE A 129 -4.39 9.46 19.54
CA ILE A 129 -4.89 8.08 19.56
C ILE A 129 -6.26 7.97 20.23
N GLU A 130 -6.48 8.65 21.35
CA GLU A 130 -7.79 8.64 22.01
C GLU A 130 -8.89 9.27 21.13
N GLU A 131 -8.60 10.35 20.41
CA GLU A 131 -9.56 10.91 19.44
C GLU A 131 -9.83 9.96 18.28
N ILE A 132 -8.83 9.21 17.81
CA ILE A 132 -9.04 8.16 16.81
C ILE A 132 -10.01 7.08 17.33
N LYS A 133 -9.83 6.60 18.58
CA LYS A 133 -10.74 5.61 19.18
C LYS A 133 -12.18 6.15 19.26
N ASN A 134 -12.38 7.42 19.57
CA ASN A 134 -13.71 8.05 19.57
C ASN A 134 -14.37 8.01 18.18
N ILE A 135 -13.60 8.29 17.13
CA ILE A 135 -14.06 8.23 15.74
C ILE A 135 -14.41 6.80 15.33
N LEU A 136 -13.61 5.81 15.73
CA LEU A 136 -13.90 4.40 15.50
C LEU A 136 -15.23 3.99 16.13
N HIS A 137 -15.49 4.41 17.38
CA HIS A 137 -16.77 4.15 18.06
C HIS A 137 -17.97 4.77 17.33
N LYS A 138 -17.83 6.02 16.86
CA LYS A 138 -18.86 6.71 16.08
C LYS A 138 -19.19 5.94 14.79
N TYR A 139 -18.17 5.58 14.00
CA TYR A 139 -18.41 4.88 12.74
C TYR A 139 -18.90 3.44 12.95
N HIS A 140 -18.40 2.72 13.96
CA HIS A 140 -18.92 1.40 14.32
C HIS A 140 -20.44 1.43 14.58
N ALA A 141 -20.92 2.42 15.32
CA ALA A 141 -22.35 2.59 15.58
C ALA A 141 -23.16 2.84 14.29
N ASP A 142 -22.64 3.65 13.37
CA ASP A 142 -23.25 3.88 12.05
C ASP A 142 -23.32 2.58 11.23
N TRP A 143 -22.23 1.81 11.18
CA TRP A 143 -22.19 0.53 10.48
C TRP A 143 -23.16 -0.49 11.07
N ARG A 144 -23.19 -0.65 12.41
CA ARG A 144 -24.12 -1.55 13.10
C ARG A 144 -25.58 -1.20 12.80
N ARG A 145 -25.92 0.10 12.75
CA ARG A 145 -27.27 0.55 12.40
C ARG A 145 -27.65 0.16 10.98
N VAL A 146 -26.76 0.40 10.01
CA VAL A 146 -27.03 0.08 8.60
C VAL A 146 -27.13 -1.42 8.39
N ASP A 147 -26.22 -2.20 8.96
CA ASP A 147 -26.22 -3.66 8.85
C ASP A 147 -27.48 -4.31 9.41
N ARG A 148 -27.95 -3.81 10.56
CA ARG A 148 -29.23 -4.21 11.16
C ARG A 148 -30.37 -3.97 10.19
N ARG A 149 -30.47 -2.76 9.63
CA ARG A 149 -31.51 -2.41 8.65
C ARG A 149 -31.37 -3.19 7.33
N PHE A 150 -30.16 -3.59 6.97
CA PHE A 150 -29.87 -4.38 5.78
C PHE A 150 -30.09 -5.89 5.95
N GLY A 151 -30.40 -6.34 7.17
CA GLY A 151 -30.72 -7.74 7.49
C GLY A 151 -29.50 -8.64 7.55
N MET A 152 -28.33 -8.13 7.98
CA MET A 152 -27.10 -8.92 8.12
C MET A 152 -27.16 -9.87 9.33
N PHE A 153 -26.78 -11.13 9.15
CA PHE A 153 -26.79 -12.15 10.23
C PHE A 153 -25.42 -12.43 10.87
N MET A 154 -24.44 -11.54 10.65
CA MET A 154 -23.11 -11.67 11.26
C MET A 154 -23.20 -11.73 12.80
N ASP A 155 -22.28 -12.48 13.40
CA ASP A 155 -22.05 -12.50 14.83
C ASP A 155 -21.23 -11.27 15.23
N TYR A 156 -21.94 -10.28 15.76
CA TYR A 156 -21.33 -9.06 16.26
C TYR A 156 -20.93 -9.14 17.74
N GLU A 157 -21.37 -10.16 18.48
CA GLU A 157 -20.95 -10.35 19.89
C GLU A 157 -19.49 -10.82 19.95
N LYS A 158 -19.07 -11.58 18.93
CA LYS A 158 -17.69 -12.03 18.74
C LYS A 158 -16.98 -11.29 17.60
N GLU A 159 -17.37 -10.06 17.31
CA GLU A 159 -16.68 -9.23 16.32
C GLU A 159 -15.23 -8.95 16.75
N TYR A 160 -14.33 -8.83 15.77
CA TYR A 160 -12.93 -8.50 16.03
C TYR A 160 -12.59 -7.08 15.55
N PHE A 161 -11.61 -6.48 16.21
CA PHE A 161 -11.11 -5.15 15.91
C PHE A 161 -9.59 -5.22 15.88
N THR A 162 -8.97 -4.72 14.82
CA THR A 162 -7.52 -4.84 14.63
C THR A 162 -6.72 -4.11 15.72
N TYR A 163 -7.25 -3.01 16.27
CA TYR A 163 -6.55 -2.17 17.26
C TYR A 163 -6.53 -2.73 18.69
N ARG A 164 -7.25 -3.80 19.00
CA ARG A 164 -7.27 -4.32 20.38
C ARG A 164 -5.97 -5.05 20.69
N ASP A 165 -5.43 -4.85 21.89
CA ASP A 165 -4.20 -5.51 22.37
C ASP A 165 -4.15 -7.02 22.10
N LYS A 166 -5.26 -7.74 22.34
CA LYS A 166 -5.36 -9.18 22.08
C LYS A 166 -5.14 -9.53 20.60
N TYR A 167 -5.61 -8.69 19.69
CA TYR A 167 -5.40 -8.87 18.25
C TYR A 167 -3.95 -8.57 17.89
N ILE A 168 -3.42 -7.44 18.35
CA ILE A 168 -2.03 -7.00 18.13
C ILE A 168 -1.01 -8.05 18.58
N GLU A 169 -1.18 -8.59 19.79
CA GLU A 169 -0.26 -9.61 20.31
C GLU A 169 -0.32 -10.91 19.49
N ARG A 170 -1.50 -11.29 18.98
CA ARG A 170 -1.62 -12.45 18.07
C ARG A 170 -1.00 -12.16 16.71
N GLU A 171 -1.17 -10.95 16.19
CA GLU A 171 -0.57 -10.50 14.94
C GLU A 171 0.96 -10.55 14.99
N TRP A 172 1.57 -10.18 16.11
CA TRP A 172 3.03 -10.28 16.30
C TRP A 172 3.58 -11.71 16.13
N LYS A 173 2.74 -12.75 16.24
CA LYS A 173 3.18 -14.11 15.94
C LYS A 173 3.57 -14.30 14.48
N TYR A 174 2.93 -13.61 13.53
CA TYR A 174 3.36 -13.63 12.13
C TYR A 174 4.78 -13.07 11.98
N LEU A 175 5.07 -11.94 12.63
CA LEU A 175 6.41 -11.35 12.66
C LEU A 175 7.43 -12.30 13.27
N LYS A 176 7.09 -12.97 14.38
CA LYS A 176 7.96 -13.96 15.01
C LYS A 176 8.27 -15.11 14.05
N ARG A 177 7.26 -15.64 13.35
CA ARG A 177 7.44 -16.72 12.37
C ARG A 177 8.25 -16.27 11.17
N ALA A 178 8.05 -15.05 10.67
CA ALA A 178 8.86 -14.48 9.60
C ALA A 178 10.32 -14.28 10.02
N TYR A 179 10.56 -13.82 11.25
CA TYR A 179 11.89 -13.62 11.81
C TYR A 179 12.64 -14.94 11.99
N GLU A 180 11.98 -15.96 12.56
CA GLU A 180 12.52 -17.32 12.70
C GLU A 180 12.90 -17.96 11.34
N GLN A 181 12.20 -17.59 10.27
CA GLN A 181 12.46 -18.07 8.91
C GLN A 181 13.45 -17.19 8.12
N GLY A 182 13.96 -16.09 8.68
CA GLY A 182 14.83 -15.16 7.97
C GLY A 182 14.13 -14.39 6.83
N LEU A 183 12.81 -14.26 6.91
CA LEU A 183 11.94 -13.54 5.97
C LEU A 183 11.69 -12.10 6.37
N LEU A 184 11.77 -11.78 7.66
CA LEU A 184 11.66 -10.41 8.18
C LEU A 184 13.05 -9.80 8.41
N GLY A 185 13.29 -8.60 7.89
CA GLY A 185 14.50 -7.85 8.22
C GLY A 185 14.47 -6.40 7.78
N LYS A 186 15.43 -5.63 8.29
CA LYS A 186 15.67 -4.25 7.89
C LYS A 186 16.34 -4.21 6.51
N GLY A 187 15.89 -3.29 5.65
CA GLY A 187 16.45 -3.03 4.34
C GLY A 187 16.60 -1.53 4.09
N TYR A 188 17.71 -1.12 3.49
CA TYR A 188 17.82 0.20 2.88
C TYR A 188 17.48 0.03 1.41
N ARG A 189 16.37 0.61 0.95
CA ARG A 189 15.87 0.48 -0.43
C ARG A 189 15.14 1.74 -0.85
N VAL A 190 15.06 1.96 -2.16
CA VAL A 190 14.11 2.92 -2.73
C VAL A 190 12.70 2.38 -2.56
N VAL A 191 11.84 3.21 -1.96
CA VAL A 191 10.43 2.93 -1.73
C VAL A 191 9.59 4.08 -2.28
N ALA A 192 8.37 3.76 -2.73
CA ALA A 192 7.40 4.79 -3.03
C ALA A 192 6.98 5.49 -1.73
N TYR A 193 7.00 6.81 -1.74
CA TYR A 193 6.76 7.66 -0.58
C TYR A 193 5.68 8.67 -0.89
N CYS A 194 4.73 8.84 0.03
CA CYS A 194 3.71 9.87 -0.09
C CYS A 194 4.14 11.11 0.73
N PRO A 195 4.47 12.24 0.09
CA PRO A 195 4.94 13.42 0.82
C PRO A 195 3.85 14.08 1.67
N SER A 196 2.58 13.97 1.24
CA SER A 196 1.44 14.46 2.03
C SER A 196 1.17 13.59 3.27
N CYS A 197 1.26 12.26 3.12
CA CYS A 197 1.05 11.34 4.23
C CYS A 197 2.33 11.11 5.06
N GLN A 198 3.49 11.57 4.58
CA GLN A 198 4.79 11.39 5.24
C GLN A 198 5.02 9.93 5.67
N THR A 199 4.85 9.01 4.72
CA THR A 199 5.09 7.58 4.95
C THR A 199 5.35 6.82 3.66
N SER A 200 6.15 5.77 3.77
CA SER A 200 6.43 4.78 2.74
C SER A 200 5.19 3.94 2.39
N LEU A 201 5.08 3.49 1.14
CA LEU A 201 3.98 2.66 0.64
C LEU A 201 4.49 1.32 0.09
N SER A 202 3.66 0.30 0.16
CA SER A 202 3.93 -1.00 -0.46
C SER A 202 3.67 -0.97 -1.98
N ASN A 203 4.30 -1.87 -2.73
CA ASN A 203 4.02 -2.05 -4.17
C ASN A 203 2.54 -2.33 -4.46
N ALA A 204 1.89 -3.07 -3.55
CA ALA A 204 0.46 -3.32 -3.55
C ALA A 204 -0.36 -2.02 -3.55
N GLU A 205 -0.01 -1.06 -2.69
CA GLU A 205 -0.69 0.24 -2.57
C GLU A 205 -0.41 1.16 -3.76
N VAL A 206 0.83 1.20 -4.26
CA VAL A 206 1.22 1.97 -5.46
C VAL A 206 0.39 1.51 -6.67
N GLY A 207 0.18 0.20 -6.78
CA GLY A 207 -0.59 -0.42 -7.86
C GLY A 207 -2.10 -0.12 -7.88
N GLN A 208 -2.64 0.66 -6.93
CA GLN A 208 -4.08 0.91 -6.80
C GLN A 208 -4.57 2.19 -7.50
N ASP A 209 -3.70 3.16 -7.75
CA ASP A 209 -4.11 4.46 -8.26
C ASP A 209 -3.08 5.09 -9.21
N TYR A 210 -3.50 5.25 -10.47
CA TYR A 210 -2.76 5.92 -11.52
C TYR A 210 -3.64 6.99 -12.13
N SER A 211 -3.03 8.08 -12.55
CA SER A 211 -3.72 9.14 -13.27
C SER A 211 -2.80 9.72 -14.33
N VAL A 212 -3.39 10.23 -15.41
CA VAL A 212 -2.65 11.00 -16.40
C VAL A 212 -2.25 12.33 -15.78
N VAL A 213 -0.94 12.58 -15.70
CA VAL A 213 -0.38 13.82 -15.17
C VAL A 213 0.44 14.53 -16.24
N GLU A 214 0.57 15.84 -16.07
CA GLU A 214 1.51 16.65 -16.82
C GLU A 214 2.84 16.71 -16.05
N ASP A 215 3.94 16.34 -16.72
CA ASP A 215 5.31 16.41 -16.19
C ASP A 215 6.27 17.06 -17.20
N PRO A 216 7.37 17.68 -16.73
CA PRO A 216 8.43 18.14 -17.62
C PRO A 216 9.08 16.95 -18.35
N SER A 217 9.62 17.20 -19.54
CA SER A 217 10.47 16.28 -20.29
C SER A 217 11.63 17.09 -20.84
N ILE A 218 12.81 16.87 -20.30
CA ILE A 218 13.99 17.69 -20.61
C ILE A 218 15.07 16.85 -21.27
N TYR A 219 15.71 17.45 -22.26
CA TYR A 219 16.94 16.98 -22.86
C TYR A 219 18.04 17.95 -22.45
N PHE A 220 19.11 17.42 -21.87
CA PHE A 220 20.25 18.21 -21.44
C PHE A 220 21.54 17.50 -21.81
N LYS A 221 22.65 18.24 -21.79
CA LYS A 221 23.97 17.76 -22.18
C LYS A 221 24.95 17.89 -21.03
N LEU A 222 25.81 16.89 -20.87
CA LEU A 222 26.87 16.88 -19.86
C LEU A 222 28.22 16.76 -20.56
N ARG A 223 29.19 17.55 -20.12
CA ARG A 223 30.49 17.62 -20.78
C ARG A 223 31.40 16.48 -20.30
N LEU A 224 31.98 15.72 -21.23
CA LEU A 224 32.94 14.66 -20.94
C LEU A 224 34.36 15.21 -20.83
N GLU A 225 35.31 14.43 -20.28
CA GLU A 225 36.71 14.85 -20.21
C GLU A 225 37.36 15.10 -21.59
N THR A 226 36.78 14.55 -22.65
CA THR A 226 37.21 14.76 -24.05
C THR A 226 36.80 16.13 -24.60
N GLY A 227 35.90 16.84 -23.91
CA GLY A 227 35.26 18.06 -24.38
C GLY A 227 34.01 17.82 -25.24
N ASP A 228 33.71 16.57 -25.60
CA ASP A 228 32.43 16.19 -26.20
C ASP A 228 31.32 16.26 -25.15
N TYR A 229 30.06 16.26 -25.58
CA TYR A 229 28.89 16.23 -24.72
C TYR A 229 28.16 14.91 -24.84
N ILE A 230 27.66 14.38 -23.74
CA ILE A 230 26.72 13.26 -23.74
C ILE A 230 25.30 13.79 -23.50
N LEU A 231 24.34 13.38 -24.33
CA LEU A 231 22.94 13.78 -24.19
C LEU A 231 22.19 12.87 -23.25
N VAL A 232 21.39 13.47 -22.38
CA VAL A 232 20.59 12.79 -21.37
C VAL A 232 19.15 13.28 -21.46
N TRP A 233 18.21 12.39 -21.15
CA TRP A 233 16.78 12.71 -21.05
C TRP A 233 16.22 12.31 -19.68
N THR A 234 15.37 13.16 -19.11
CA THR A 234 14.63 12.83 -17.89
C THR A 234 13.27 13.54 -17.85
N THR A 235 12.32 12.93 -17.14
CA THR A 235 11.02 13.52 -16.82
C THR A 235 10.92 14.02 -15.38
N MET A 236 12.00 13.87 -14.60
CA MET A 236 12.06 14.23 -13.18
C MET A 236 13.29 15.12 -12.90
N PRO A 237 13.34 16.38 -13.39
CA PRO A 237 14.52 17.22 -13.27
C PRO A 237 15.11 17.33 -11.84
N PHE A 238 14.28 17.32 -10.79
CA PHE A 238 14.78 17.35 -9.41
C PHE A 238 15.77 16.23 -9.06
N THR A 239 15.68 15.08 -9.74
CA THR A 239 16.58 13.94 -9.51
C THR A 239 18.00 14.21 -10.00
N ILE A 240 18.23 15.25 -10.80
CA ILE A 240 19.59 15.71 -11.16
C ILE A 240 20.34 16.23 -9.93
N VAL A 241 19.64 16.68 -8.88
CA VAL A 241 20.26 17.07 -7.60
C VAL A 241 20.94 15.87 -6.92
N THR A 242 20.44 14.66 -7.17
CA THR A 242 20.87 13.39 -6.58
C THR A 242 21.51 12.44 -7.59
N ASP A 243 21.83 12.92 -8.80
CA ASP A 243 22.53 12.15 -9.83
C ASP A 243 23.94 11.79 -9.38
N GLU A 244 24.36 10.55 -9.59
CA GLU A 244 25.68 10.06 -9.22
C GLU A 244 26.44 9.42 -10.38
N LEU A 245 25.74 8.90 -11.40
CA LEU A 245 26.35 8.19 -12.54
C LEU A 245 25.52 8.43 -13.82
N LEU A 246 26.12 8.12 -14.96
CA LEU A 246 25.36 7.88 -16.19
C LEU A 246 25.41 6.40 -16.55
N ALA A 247 24.32 5.84 -17.07
CA ALA A 247 24.28 4.48 -17.58
C ALA A 247 24.05 4.45 -19.10
N VAL A 248 24.79 3.55 -19.76
CA VAL A 248 24.64 3.21 -21.18
C VAL A 248 24.47 1.71 -21.36
N ASN A 249 23.82 1.28 -22.44
CA ASN A 249 23.72 -0.13 -22.76
C ASN A 249 25.06 -0.62 -23.36
N PRO A 250 25.71 -1.67 -22.82
CA PRO A 250 27.04 -2.09 -23.28
C PRO A 250 27.07 -2.58 -24.73
N ASP A 251 25.98 -3.20 -25.18
CA ASP A 251 25.88 -3.88 -26.48
C ASP A 251 25.29 -2.97 -27.58
N ALA A 252 24.76 -1.80 -27.20
CA ALA A 252 24.17 -0.86 -28.14
C ALA A 252 25.24 -0.02 -28.85
N GLU A 253 24.96 0.36 -30.10
CA GLU A 253 25.82 1.27 -30.84
C GLU A 253 25.47 2.73 -30.50
N TYR A 254 26.49 3.52 -30.17
CA TYR A 254 26.41 4.96 -29.91
C TYR A 254 27.07 5.73 -31.04
N ALA A 255 26.63 6.97 -31.23
CA ALA A 255 27.11 7.86 -32.27
C ALA A 255 27.67 9.13 -31.66
N ARG A 256 28.82 9.57 -32.17
CA ARG A 256 29.36 10.90 -31.94
C ARG A 256 28.93 11.80 -33.09
N VAL A 257 28.05 12.75 -32.79
CA VAL A 257 27.36 13.57 -33.78
C VAL A 257 27.79 15.02 -33.64
N LYS A 258 28.36 15.58 -34.70
CA LYS A 258 28.71 17.00 -34.75
C LYS A 258 27.44 17.83 -34.94
N VAL A 259 27.21 18.78 -34.04
CA VAL A 259 26.07 19.72 -34.06
C VAL A 259 26.61 21.14 -33.89
N GLY A 260 26.68 21.89 -34.99
CA GLY A 260 27.36 23.19 -35.03
C GLY A 260 28.83 23.08 -34.59
N ASN A 261 29.16 23.69 -33.45
CA ASN A 261 30.51 23.67 -32.86
C ASN A 261 30.69 22.61 -31.76
N GLU A 262 29.65 21.84 -31.45
CA GLU A 262 29.67 20.81 -30.41
C GLU A 262 29.63 19.41 -31.01
N LYS A 263 29.93 18.42 -30.17
CA LYS A 263 29.85 17.01 -30.52
C LYS A 263 29.04 16.31 -29.45
N TRP A 264 27.95 15.67 -29.86
CA TRP A 264 26.96 15.06 -28.98
C TRP A 264 27.01 13.54 -29.12
N ILE A 265 27.05 12.86 -27.99
CA ILE A 265 27.01 11.41 -27.90
C ILE A 265 25.61 11.00 -27.48
N MET A 266 25.01 10.11 -28.27
CA MET A 266 23.70 9.50 -28.03
C MET A 266 23.63 8.14 -28.74
N VAL A 267 22.61 7.34 -28.43
CA VAL A 267 22.45 6.03 -29.09
C VAL A 267 22.16 6.20 -30.60
N ARG A 268 22.84 5.40 -31.43
CA ARG A 268 22.92 5.59 -32.88
C ARG A 268 21.56 5.51 -33.58
N ASN A 269 20.69 4.60 -33.14
CA ASN A 269 19.37 4.38 -33.74
C ASN A 269 18.38 5.53 -33.47
N LEU A 270 18.62 6.37 -32.46
CA LEU A 270 17.75 7.50 -32.14
C LEU A 270 18.23 8.84 -32.72
N VAL A 271 19.42 8.90 -33.34
CA VAL A 271 20.00 10.16 -33.85
C VAL A 271 19.03 10.94 -34.73
N GLU A 272 18.49 10.34 -35.80
CA GLU A 272 17.61 11.04 -36.73
C GLU A 272 16.32 11.53 -36.06
N ALA A 273 15.70 10.66 -35.25
CA ALA A 273 14.47 10.99 -34.53
C ALA A 273 14.70 12.12 -33.50
N LEU A 274 15.82 12.09 -32.79
CA LEU A 274 16.20 13.11 -31.81
C LEU A 274 16.55 14.42 -32.49
N MET A 275 17.36 14.43 -33.54
CA MET A 275 17.70 15.67 -34.24
C MET A 275 16.45 16.36 -34.81
N ASN A 276 15.52 15.59 -35.38
CA ASN A 276 14.21 16.10 -35.78
C ASN A 276 13.43 16.67 -34.58
N LYS A 277 13.36 15.94 -33.46
CA LYS A 277 12.65 16.38 -32.25
C LYS A 277 13.27 17.63 -31.62
N LEU A 278 14.58 17.79 -31.71
CA LEU A 278 15.35 18.92 -31.21
C LEU A 278 15.41 20.09 -32.20
N ASN A 279 14.82 19.95 -33.40
CA ASN A 279 14.89 20.91 -34.51
C ASN A 279 16.33 21.23 -34.96
N VAL A 280 17.21 20.22 -34.95
CA VAL A 280 18.58 20.30 -35.45
C VAL A 280 18.62 19.69 -36.85
N SER A 281 18.80 20.53 -37.87
CA SER A 281 18.85 20.10 -39.27
C SER A 281 20.27 19.92 -39.82
N ASP A 282 21.26 20.61 -39.24
CA ASP A 282 22.66 20.56 -39.66
C ASP A 282 23.49 19.78 -38.63
N TYR A 283 23.67 18.49 -38.91
CA TYR A 283 24.48 17.59 -38.10
C TYR A 283 25.19 16.54 -38.97
N ASP A 284 26.30 16.01 -38.46
CA ASP A 284 27.08 14.96 -39.13
C ASP A 284 27.48 13.87 -38.15
N ILE A 285 27.30 12.61 -38.52
CA ILE A 285 27.73 11.47 -37.69
C ILE A 285 29.21 11.23 -37.99
N GLU A 286 30.09 11.67 -37.10
CA GLU A 286 31.54 11.55 -37.29
C GLU A 286 32.04 10.11 -37.07
N GLU A 287 31.46 9.42 -36.09
CA GLU A 287 31.92 8.11 -35.63
C GLU A 287 30.79 7.33 -34.92
N THR A 288 30.85 5.99 -34.96
CA THR A 288 30.04 5.11 -34.13
C THR A 288 30.91 4.10 -33.38
N PHE A 289 30.47 3.71 -32.18
CA PHE A 289 31.18 2.79 -31.29
C PHE A 289 30.20 2.07 -30.35
N PRO A 290 30.55 0.88 -29.83
CA PRO A 290 29.72 0.19 -28.85
C PRO A 290 29.72 0.91 -27.50
N GLY A 291 28.60 0.84 -26.77
CA GLY A 291 28.41 1.56 -25.51
C GLY A 291 29.43 1.21 -24.42
N ILE A 292 29.99 -0.02 -24.45
CA ILE A 292 31.07 -0.44 -23.55
C ILE A 292 32.31 0.47 -23.63
N GLU A 293 32.58 1.14 -24.75
CA GLU A 293 33.72 2.07 -24.87
C GLU A 293 33.54 3.38 -24.10
N LEU A 294 32.31 3.67 -23.66
CA LEU A 294 32.00 4.80 -22.78
C LEU A 294 32.20 4.48 -21.30
N GLU A 295 32.40 3.21 -20.92
CA GLU A 295 32.56 2.82 -19.52
C GLU A 295 33.75 3.54 -18.86
N GLY A 296 33.53 4.11 -17.68
CA GLY A 296 34.53 4.80 -16.88
C GLY A 296 34.85 6.23 -17.33
N ARG A 297 34.28 6.71 -18.44
CA ARG A 297 34.42 8.12 -18.88
C ARG A 297 33.80 9.06 -17.84
N LYS A 298 34.49 10.15 -17.53
CA LYS A 298 34.07 11.16 -16.55
C LYS A 298 33.23 12.23 -17.23
N TYR A 299 32.19 12.68 -16.54
CA TYR A 299 31.43 13.86 -16.95
C TYR A 299 31.48 14.96 -15.89
N GLU A 300 31.25 16.19 -16.32
CA GLU A 300 31.07 17.34 -15.44
C GLU A 300 29.63 17.34 -14.91
N TYR A 301 29.45 17.04 -13.62
CA TYR A 301 28.15 17.13 -12.95
C TYR A 301 27.60 18.57 -13.00
N PRO A 302 26.35 18.78 -13.43
CA PRO A 302 25.87 20.11 -13.82
C PRO A 302 25.62 21.06 -12.64
N LEU A 303 25.45 20.53 -11.42
CA LEU A 303 25.07 21.30 -10.22
C LEU A 303 26.15 21.31 -9.13
N MET A 304 27.42 21.15 -9.51
CA MET A 304 28.54 20.99 -8.56
C MET A 304 28.71 22.20 -7.60
N GLU A 305 28.36 23.40 -8.07
CA GLU A 305 28.42 24.63 -7.27
C GLU A 305 27.23 24.74 -6.30
N GLU A 306 26.04 24.34 -6.76
CA GLU A 306 24.79 24.39 -6.02
C GLU A 306 24.67 23.27 -4.99
N VAL A 307 25.31 22.12 -5.24
CA VAL A 307 25.31 20.93 -4.38
C VAL A 307 26.75 20.53 -4.04
N PRO A 308 27.46 21.26 -3.15
CA PRO A 308 28.87 20.99 -2.85
C PRO A 308 29.15 19.60 -2.26
N TYR A 309 28.12 18.92 -1.74
CA TYR A 309 28.23 17.54 -1.24
C TYR A 309 28.61 16.55 -2.35
N GLN A 310 28.19 16.79 -3.59
CA GLN A 310 28.52 15.94 -4.74
C GLN A 310 30.03 15.83 -4.97
N LYS A 311 30.77 16.92 -4.71
CA LYS A 311 32.24 16.88 -4.73
C LYS A 311 32.81 15.92 -3.68
N ARG A 312 32.22 15.88 -2.48
CA ARG A 312 32.65 14.97 -1.42
C ARG A 312 32.34 13.52 -1.76
N LEU A 313 31.23 13.24 -2.44
CA LEU A 313 30.91 11.91 -2.94
C LEU A 313 31.94 11.43 -3.96
N GLU A 314 32.33 12.29 -4.90
CA GLU A 314 33.40 12.00 -5.85
C GLU A 314 34.76 11.76 -5.18
N GLU A 315 35.07 12.48 -4.09
CA GLU A 315 36.27 12.26 -3.28
C GLU A 315 36.21 10.95 -2.48
N GLN A 316 35.02 10.52 -2.06
CA GLN A 316 34.81 9.25 -1.34
C GLN A 316 34.87 8.04 -2.26
N ASP A 317 34.31 8.14 -3.47
CA ASP A 317 34.35 7.11 -4.49
C ASP A 317 34.60 7.73 -5.87
N GLY A 318 35.79 7.49 -6.41
CA GLY A 318 36.21 8.06 -7.70
C GLY A 318 35.43 7.56 -8.93
N ARG A 319 34.44 6.67 -8.73
CA ARG A 319 33.50 6.24 -9.77
C ARG A 319 32.28 7.17 -9.92
N VAL A 320 31.96 7.98 -8.90
CA VAL A 320 30.90 8.99 -8.98
C VAL A 320 31.23 9.98 -10.11
N HIS A 321 30.19 10.46 -10.80
CA HIS A 321 30.26 11.29 -12.00
C HIS A 321 30.99 10.62 -13.17
N ARG A 322 30.77 9.31 -13.35
CA ARG A 322 31.25 8.54 -14.51
C ARG A 322 30.13 7.76 -15.18
N ILE A 323 30.41 7.36 -16.41
CA ILE A 323 29.56 6.46 -17.17
C ILE A 323 29.82 5.00 -16.76
N VAL A 324 28.76 4.25 -16.51
CA VAL A 324 28.75 2.80 -16.27
C VAL A 324 27.89 2.12 -17.31
N THR A 325 28.03 0.80 -17.46
CA THR A 325 27.17 0.04 -18.35
C THR A 325 26.04 -0.65 -17.60
N ALA A 326 24.82 -0.59 -18.13
CA ALA A 326 23.67 -1.30 -17.59
C ALA A 326 22.74 -1.80 -18.70
N GLY A 327 22.36 -3.08 -18.62
CA GLY A 327 21.51 -3.72 -19.63
C GLY A 327 20.05 -3.28 -19.62
N PHE A 328 19.59 -2.62 -18.54
CA PHE A 328 18.22 -2.10 -18.45
C PHE A 328 18.02 -0.79 -19.24
N VAL A 329 19.09 -0.15 -19.70
CA VAL A 329 19.00 1.08 -20.49
C VAL A 329 18.24 0.81 -21.79
N ASP A 330 17.07 1.43 -21.92
CA ASP A 330 16.25 1.36 -23.13
C ASP A 330 16.86 2.21 -24.25
N VAL A 331 17.19 1.53 -25.35
CA VAL A 331 17.80 2.13 -26.54
C VAL A 331 16.77 2.64 -27.54
N THR A 332 15.48 2.54 -27.23
CA THR A 332 14.37 2.97 -28.10
C THR A 332 13.70 4.25 -27.62
N THR A 333 14.02 4.73 -26.42
CA THR A 333 13.47 5.97 -25.84
C THR A 333 14.56 6.91 -25.32
N GLY A 334 14.19 8.17 -25.08
CA GLY A 334 15.13 9.18 -24.58
C GLY A 334 16.32 9.41 -25.51
N THR A 335 17.53 9.30 -24.96
CA THR A 335 18.81 9.46 -25.68
C THR A 335 19.62 8.16 -25.73
N GLY A 336 19.09 7.08 -25.16
CA GLY A 336 19.84 5.86 -24.82
C GLY A 336 20.94 6.07 -23.76
N VAL A 337 20.86 7.17 -23.00
CA VAL A 337 21.71 7.45 -21.84
C VAL A 337 20.80 7.83 -20.68
N VAL A 338 20.96 7.15 -19.56
CA VAL A 338 20.13 7.37 -18.35
C VAL A 338 21.01 7.97 -17.27
N HIS A 339 20.57 9.08 -16.67
CA HIS A 339 21.18 9.59 -15.44
C HIS A 339 20.71 8.75 -14.26
N ILE A 340 21.62 8.45 -13.33
CA ILE A 340 21.42 7.47 -12.27
C ILE A 340 21.36 8.22 -10.96
N ALA A 341 20.14 8.36 -10.44
CA ALA A 341 19.83 8.99 -9.17
C ALA A 341 19.38 7.90 -8.18
N PRO A 342 20.32 7.22 -7.49
CA PRO A 342 20.01 6.00 -6.73
C PRO A 342 19.11 6.24 -5.53
N ALA A 343 18.96 7.48 -5.07
CA ALA A 343 17.97 7.81 -4.05
C ALA A 343 16.51 7.80 -4.57
N ASN A 344 16.31 7.76 -5.89
CA ASN A 344 15.01 8.04 -6.52
C ASN A 344 14.59 7.02 -7.59
N GLY A 345 15.42 6.05 -7.95
CA GLY A 345 15.08 4.96 -8.88
C GLY A 345 15.38 3.58 -8.29
N GLU A 346 14.48 2.60 -8.50
CA GLU A 346 14.70 1.21 -8.04
C GLU A 346 15.89 0.57 -8.77
N GLU A 347 15.94 0.66 -10.10
CA GLU A 347 17.02 0.11 -10.93
C GLU A 347 18.35 0.85 -10.68
N ASP A 348 18.29 2.18 -10.54
CA ASP A 348 19.42 3.06 -10.16
C ASP A 348 20.04 2.62 -8.84
N PHE A 349 19.19 2.40 -7.83
CA PHE A 349 19.61 1.95 -6.51
C PHE A 349 20.27 0.57 -6.58
N GLU A 350 19.66 -0.38 -7.29
CA GLU A 350 20.20 -1.74 -7.43
C GLU A 350 21.57 -1.74 -8.12
N LEU A 351 21.73 -0.94 -9.18
CA LEU A 351 23.01 -0.74 -9.85
C LEU A 351 24.09 -0.19 -8.91
N VAL A 352 23.78 0.89 -8.18
CA VAL A 352 24.71 1.54 -7.24
C VAL A 352 25.05 0.62 -6.05
N GLN A 353 24.08 -0.16 -5.55
CA GLN A 353 24.33 -1.17 -4.52
C GLN A 353 25.27 -2.28 -5.01
N MET A 354 25.11 -2.77 -6.25
CA MET A 354 26.03 -3.75 -6.84
C MET A 354 27.45 -3.19 -6.95
N LEU A 355 27.58 -1.92 -7.33
CA LEU A 355 28.86 -1.21 -7.41
C LEU A 355 29.42 -0.83 -6.04
N LYS A 356 28.62 -0.91 -4.97
CA LYS A 356 28.95 -0.48 -3.60
C LYS A 356 29.33 1.00 -3.52
N ILE A 357 28.66 1.83 -4.31
CA ILE A 357 28.80 3.29 -4.27
C ILE A 357 27.85 3.84 -3.18
N PRO A 358 28.27 4.85 -2.38
CA PRO A 358 27.40 5.46 -1.37
C PRO A 358 26.19 6.14 -2.02
N VAL A 359 24.99 5.97 -1.45
CA VAL A 359 23.76 6.58 -1.96
C VAL A 359 23.52 7.94 -1.32
N PHE A 360 23.36 8.97 -2.14
CA PHE A 360 23.07 10.34 -1.75
C PHE A 360 21.57 10.61 -1.74
N SER A 361 20.97 10.56 -0.55
CA SER A 361 19.53 10.76 -0.34
C SER A 361 19.25 11.92 0.62
N PRO A 362 19.42 13.19 0.18
CA PRO A 362 19.33 14.37 1.02
C PRO A 362 17.88 14.84 1.22
N PHE A 363 16.99 13.96 1.70
CA PHE A 363 15.57 14.27 1.88
C PHE A 363 15.12 14.09 3.33
N ASP A 364 14.27 14.98 3.82
CA ASP A 364 13.55 14.82 5.09
C ASP A 364 12.19 14.10 4.92
N ASP A 365 11.43 13.95 6.02
CA ASP A 365 10.11 13.30 6.00
C ASP A 365 9.03 14.11 5.26
N GLU A 366 9.24 15.40 5.02
CA GLU A 366 8.37 16.23 4.17
C GLU A 366 8.80 16.16 2.70
N ALA A 367 9.79 15.32 2.39
CA ALA A 367 10.44 15.22 1.08
C ALA A 367 11.01 16.56 0.60
N LYS A 368 11.46 17.37 1.56
CA LYS A 368 12.25 18.56 1.29
C LYS A 368 13.71 18.21 1.36
N PHE A 369 14.49 18.89 0.53
CA PHE A 369 15.93 18.74 0.52
C PHE A 369 16.56 19.19 1.85
N THR A 370 17.49 18.40 2.38
CA THR A 370 18.23 18.71 3.63
C THR A 370 19.38 19.68 3.36
N GLU A 371 20.15 20.01 4.40
CA GLU A 371 21.38 20.83 4.29
C GLU A 371 22.38 20.27 3.27
N GLU A 372 22.40 18.95 3.08
CA GLU A 372 23.37 18.28 2.20
C GLU A 372 23.14 18.62 0.73
N ALA A 373 21.90 19.01 0.36
CA ALA A 373 21.55 19.45 -0.98
C ALA A 373 21.93 20.92 -1.29
N GLY A 374 22.60 21.60 -0.36
CA GLY A 374 23.13 22.95 -0.57
C GLY A 374 22.05 23.98 -0.93
N PHE A 375 22.12 24.53 -2.13
CA PHE A 375 21.20 25.57 -2.65
C PHE A 375 19.72 25.15 -2.58
N PHE A 376 19.43 23.85 -2.69
CA PHE A 376 18.06 23.32 -2.70
C PHE A 376 17.46 23.12 -1.31
N LYS A 377 18.22 23.35 -0.23
CA LYS A 377 17.76 23.14 1.15
C LYS A 377 16.37 23.74 1.41
N GLY A 378 15.47 22.92 1.94
CA GLY A 378 14.10 23.28 2.31
C GLY A 378 13.12 23.33 1.15
N VAL A 379 13.59 23.17 -0.09
CA VAL A 379 12.74 23.06 -1.29
C VAL A 379 12.14 21.65 -1.33
N PHE A 380 10.84 21.56 -1.58
CA PHE A 380 10.17 20.28 -1.81
C PHE A 380 10.66 19.67 -3.13
N ALA A 381 10.92 18.36 -3.15
CA ALA A 381 11.56 17.66 -4.26
C ALA A 381 11.01 18.08 -5.65
N ARG A 382 9.70 17.98 -5.90
CA ARG A 382 9.12 18.32 -7.21
C ARG A 382 9.08 19.82 -7.50
N ASP A 383 9.12 20.68 -6.48
CA ASP A 383 9.22 22.14 -6.70
C ASP A 383 10.62 22.54 -7.20
N ALA A 384 11.62 21.68 -7.02
CA ALA A 384 12.95 21.89 -7.57
C ALA A 384 13.02 21.61 -9.09
N ASP A 385 11.99 21.01 -9.70
CA ASP A 385 12.00 20.69 -11.14
C ASP A 385 12.30 21.93 -11.99
N GLN A 386 11.58 23.03 -11.74
CA GLN A 386 11.77 24.27 -12.49
C GLN A 386 13.11 24.94 -12.16
N ILE A 387 13.55 24.87 -10.90
CA ILE A 387 14.82 25.45 -10.47
C ILE A 387 15.99 24.77 -11.18
N VAL A 388 15.96 23.43 -11.31
CA VAL A 388 16.97 22.68 -12.05
C VAL A 388 16.97 23.06 -13.53
N ILE A 389 15.79 23.17 -14.16
CA ILE A 389 15.67 23.58 -15.56
C ILE A 389 16.31 24.95 -15.79
N ASP A 390 15.99 25.93 -14.94
CA ASP A 390 16.52 27.30 -15.04
C ASP A 390 18.05 27.33 -14.88
N LEU A 391 18.60 26.50 -13.98
CA LEU A 391 20.05 26.37 -13.78
C LEU A 391 20.74 25.73 -14.99
N LEU A 392 20.17 24.67 -15.57
CA LEU A 392 20.69 24.05 -16.78
C LEU A 392 20.67 25.02 -17.97
N GLU A 393 19.60 25.80 -18.12
CA GLU A 393 19.50 26.82 -19.17
C GLU A 393 20.55 27.91 -18.99
N LYS A 394 20.69 28.44 -17.77
CA LYS A 394 21.69 29.46 -17.43
C LYS A 394 23.13 28.99 -17.70
N LYS A 395 23.40 27.69 -17.50
CA LYS A 395 24.70 27.06 -17.77
C LYS A 395 24.88 26.64 -19.24
N GLY A 396 23.88 26.84 -20.10
CA GLY A 396 23.91 26.44 -21.51
C GLY A 396 23.89 24.93 -21.72
N LEU A 397 23.46 24.16 -20.71
CA LEU A 397 23.40 22.70 -20.72
C LEU A 397 22.01 22.16 -21.10
N LEU A 398 20.96 22.97 -20.97
CA LEU A 398 19.63 22.60 -21.45
C LEU A 398 19.59 22.63 -22.98
N VAL A 399 19.13 21.53 -23.59
CA VAL A 399 18.98 21.40 -25.05
C VAL A 399 17.53 21.62 -25.45
N LYS A 400 16.58 21.00 -24.74
CA LYS A 400 15.15 21.18 -24.95
C LYS A 400 14.39 20.95 -23.65
N SER A 401 13.34 21.72 -23.44
CA SER A 401 12.34 21.49 -22.38
C SER A 401 10.96 21.50 -23.00
N GLU A 402 10.17 20.48 -22.72
CA GLU A 402 8.77 20.38 -23.12
C GLU A 402 7.95 19.74 -22.00
N LYS A 403 6.64 19.65 -22.18
CA LYS A 403 5.74 18.95 -21.26
C LYS A 403 5.19 17.70 -21.91
N ILE A 404 5.03 16.64 -21.12
CA ILE A 404 4.45 15.38 -21.55
C ILE A 404 3.27 14.99 -20.66
N PHE A 405 2.37 14.19 -21.22
CA PHE A 405 1.25 13.59 -20.51
C PHE A 405 1.46 12.08 -20.45
N HIS A 406 1.45 11.52 -19.24
CA HIS A 406 1.67 10.09 -19.02
C HIS A 406 0.98 9.61 -17.75
N GLU A 407 0.78 8.31 -17.61
CA GLU A 407 0.25 7.73 -16.38
C GLU A 407 1.32 7.75 -15.28
N TYR A 408 0.95 8.28 -14.11
CA TYR A 408 1.83 8.37 -12.96
C TYR A 408 1.10 7.90 -11.70
N PRO A 409 1.77 7.16 -10.80
CA PRO A 409 1.12 6.66 -9.61
C PRO A 409 0.87 7.78 -8.58
N LEU A 410 -0.34 7.75 -8.03
CA LEU A 410 -0.75 8.65 -6.96
C LEU A 410 -0.92 7.88 -5.66
N CYS A 411 -0.81 8.56 -4.53
CA CYS A 411 -1.17 7.96 -3.25
C CYS A 411 -2.64 7.54 -3.30
N TRP A 412 -2.89 6.25 -3.08
CA TRP A 412 -4.22 5.64 -3.11
C TRP A 412 -5.24 6.33 -2.16
N ARG A 413 -4.75 7.04 -1.13
CA ARG A 413 -5.55 7.81 -0.18
C ARG A 413 -5.56 9.31 -0.44
N SER A 414 -4.40 9.97 -0.39
CA SER A 414 -4.33 11.44 -0.48
C SER A 414 -4.37 11.98 -1.91
N LYS A 415 -4.24 11.13 -2.92
CA LYS A 415 -4.16 11.48 -4.35
C LYS A 415 -2.98 12.38 -4.74
N HIS A 416 -2.03 12.62 -3.83
CA HIS A 416 -0.81 13.33 -4.15
C HIS A 416 0.12 12.45 -4.99
N ARG A 417 0.91 13.07 -5.87
CA ARG A 417 1.95 12.37 -6.64
C ARG A 417 2.94 11.71 -5.69
N LEU A 418 3.21 10.43 -5.94
CA LEU A 418 4.24 9.71 -5.19
C LEU A 418 5.62 10.16 -5.65
N ILE A 419 6.60 9.97 -4.78
CA ILE A 419 8.02 10.14 -5.10
C ILE A 419 8.75 8.89 -4.63
N TRP A 420 9.86 8.55 -5.26
CA TRP A 420 10.70 7.44 -4.84
C TRP A 420 11.83 7.98 -4.01
N MET A 421 12.06 7.36 -2.86
CA MET A 421 13.06 7.78 -1.88
C MET A 421 13.77 6.57 -1.28
N ALA A 422 15.10 6.61 -1.19
CA ALA A 422 15.88 5.60 -0.48
C ALA A 422 15.67 5.74 1.03
N ARG A 423 15.03 4.75 1.65
CA ARG A 423 14.69 4.74 3.08
C ARG A 423 15.10 3.43 3.74
N THR A 424 15.35 3.49 5.04
CA THR A 424 15.61 2.30 5.86
C THR A 424 14.30 1.85 6.49
N GLU A 425 13.77 0.73 6.01
CA GLU A 425 12.46 0.18 6.38
C GLU A 425 12.58 -1.30 6.75
N TYR A 426 11.49 -1.90 7.23
CA TYR A 426 11.37 -3.33 7.49
C TYR A 426 10.52 -4.00 6.42
N PHE A 427 11.03 -5.14 5.93
CA PHE A 427 10.44 -5.85 4.81
C PHE A 427 10.17 -7.31 5.17
N TYR A 428 9.13 -7.86 4.54
CA TYR A 428 9.09 -9.27 4.22
C TYR A 428 9.77 -9.51 2.86
N TRP A 429 10.82 -10.33 2.88
CA TRP A 429 11.59 -10.76 1.70
C TRP A 429 10.83 -11.85 0.93
N LEU A 430 9.83 -11.43 0.16
CA LEU A 430 8.90 -12.34 -0.54
C LEU A 430 9.57 -13.12 -1.68
N ASP A 431 10.65 -12.58 -2.26
CA ASP A 431 11.51 -13.24 -3.24
C ASP A 431 11.98 -14.63 -2.76
N LYS A 432 12.18 -14.80 -1.45
CA LYS A 432 12.59 -16.07 -0.84
C LYS A 432 11.49 -17.14 -0.78
N ILE A 433 10.23 -16.75 -0.96
CA ILE A 433 9.06 -17.65 -0.83
C ILE A 433 8.08 -17.56 -2.00
N VAL A 434 8.44 -16.86 -3.09
CA VAL A 434 7.54 -16.63 -4.24
C VAL A 434 7.00 -17.93 -4.83
N ASP A 435 7.82 -18.98 -4.91
CA ASP A 435 7.39 -20.29 -5.41
C ASP A 435 6.32 -20.92 -4.51
N LYS A 436 6.47 -20.81 -3.18
CA LYS A 436 5.46 -21.30 -2.23
C LYS A 436 4.16 -20.52 -2.34
N LEU A 437 4.24 -19.20 -2.54
CA LEU A 437 3.07 -18.34 -2.73
C LEU A 437 2.31 -18.70 -4.01
N LEU A 438 3.03 -18.90 -5.13
CA LEU A 438 2.45 -19.32 -6.40
C LEU A 438 1.83 -20.71 -6.32
N GLU A 439 2.51 -21.67 -5.68
CA GLU A 439 1.96 -23.00 -5.46
C GLU A 439 0.68 -22.94 -4.62
N ALA A 440 0.71 -22.21 -3.50
CA ALA A 440 -0.45 -22.02 -2.63
C ALA A 440 -1.63 -21.39 -3.37
N ALA A 441 -1.41 -20.29 -4.09
CA ALA A 441 -2.45 -19.60 -4.85
C ALA A 441 -3.01 -20.47 -5.99
N SER A 442 -2.17 -21.28 -6.65
CA SER A 442 -2.61 -22.12 -7.77
C SER A 442 -3.64 -23.20 -7.39
N LYS A 443 -3.64 -23.61 -6.11
CA LYS A 443 -4.55 -24.62 -5.54
C LYS A 443 -5.92 -24.07 -5.16
N VAL A 444 -6.08 -22.74 -5.14
CA VAL A 444 -7.34 -22.08 -4.75
C VAL A 444 -8.35 -22.19 -5.88
N GLU A 445 -9.60 -22.43 -5.52
CA GLU A 445 -10.72 -22.35 -6.45
C GLU A 445 -11.07 -20.88 -6.73
N TYR A 446 -10.91 -20.48 -7.99
CA TYR A 446 -11.34 -19.17 -8.49
C TYR A 446 -12.46 -19.36 -9.49
N PHE A 447 -13.49 -18.51 -9.38
CA PHE A 447 -14.68 -18.59 -10.22
C PHE A 447 -14.46 -18.02 -11.63
N TYR A 448 -13.41 -17.23 -11.83
CA TYR A 448 -13.09 -16.58 -13.09
C TYR A 448 -11.58 -16.55 -13.36
N ASN A 449 -11.18 -16.76 -14.62
CA ASN A 449 -9.77 -16.77 -15.04
C ASN A 449 -9.10 -15.38 -15.03
N PRO A 450 -9.72 -14.28 -15.50
CA PRO A 450 -9.03 -12.98 -15.53
C PRO A 450 -8.56 -12.48 -14.15
N PRO A 451 -9.37 -12.53 -13.07
CA PRO A 451 -8.92 -12.18 -11.72
C PRO A 451 -7.81 -13.10 -11.21
N LYS A 452 -7.93 -14.41 -11.45
CA LYS A 452 -6.89 -15.41 -11.12
C LYS A 452 -5.55 -15.06 -11.78
N ASN A 453 -5.57 -14.79 -13.09
CA ASN A 453 -4.36 -14.47 -13.84
C ASN A 453 -3.74 -13.16 -13.33
N ARG A 454 -4.55 -12.13 -13.07
CA ARG A 454 -4.10 -10.88 -12.46
C ARG A 454 -3.41 -11.13 -11.11
N PHE A 455 -4.01 -11.95 -10.26
CA PHE A 455 -3.50 -12.28 -8.94
C PHE A 455 -2.17 -13.04 -9.00
N LEU A 456 -2.09 -14.09 -9.81
CA LEU A 456 -0.87 -14.88 -9.98
C LEU A 456 0.27 -14.08 -10.62
N SER A 457 -0.03 -13.23 -11.60
CA SER A 457 0.98 -12.35 -12.20
C SER A 457 1.59 -11.39 -11.18
N PHE A 458 0.76 -10.80 -10.31
CA PHE A 458 1.24 -9.92 -9.25
C PHE A 458 2.13 -10.66 -8.24
N ILE A 459 1.74 -11.86 -7.79
CA ILE A 459 2.56 -12.68 -6.89
C ILE A 459 3.91 -13.01 -7.53
N LYS A 460 3.92 -13.33 -8.82
CA LYS A 460 5.12 -13.72 -9.58
C LYS A 460 6.19 -12.63 -9.61
N GLU A 461 5.82 -11.35 -9.45
CA GLU A 461 6.78 -10.25 -9.37
C GLU A 461 7.75 -10.42 -8.18
N GLY A 462 7.32 -11.09 -7.11
CA GLY A 462 8.20 -11.45 -5.98
C GLY A 462 8.81 -10.25 -5.24
N LYS A 463 8.31 -9.03 -5.46
CA LYS A 463 8.86 -7.83 -4.84
C LYS A 463 8.74 -7.91 -3.32
N PRO A 464 9.79 -7.52 -2.56
CA PRO A 464 9.69 -7.42 -1.11
C PRO A 464 8.54 -6.52 -0.67
N TRP A 465 7.85 -6.92 0.39
CA TRP A 465 6.76 -6.14 0.97
C TRP A 465 7.30 -5.27 2.10
N CYS A 466 7.32 -3.96 1.90
CA CYS A 466 7.58 -2.99 2.96
C CYS A 466 6.43 -3.02 3.97
N ILE A 467 6.67 -3.53 5.17
CA ILE A 467 5.65 -3.69 6.22
C ILE A 467 5.69 -2.60 7.28
N SER A 468 6.73 -1.77 7.32
CA SER A 468 6.82 -0.64 8.26
C SER A 468 6.20 0.63 7.70
N ARG A 469 5.66 1.45 8.58
CA ARG A 469 5.09 2.78 8.31
C ARG A 469 5.53 3.77 9.38
N GLU A 470 5.86 4.97 8.95
CA GLU A 470 6.25 6.13 9.77
C GLU A 470 5.02 6.88 10.30
N ARG A 471 4.09 6.12 10.88
CA ARG A 471 2.78 6.59 11.36
C ARG A 471 2.63 6.35 12.86
N VAL A 472 1.55 6.86 13.44
CA VAL A 472 1.33 6.81 14.90
C VAL A 472 0.29 5.77 15.31
N TRP A 473 -0.73 5.61 14.49
CA TRP A 473 -1.85 4.72 14.68
C TRP A 473 -1.75 3.49 13.78
N GLY A 474 -1.14 2.46 14.36
CA GLY A 474 -0.98 1.15 13.77
C GLY A 474 -0.35 0.22 14.78
N THR A 475 -0.24 -1.05 14.42
CA THR A 475 0.34 -2.05 15.30
C THR A 475 1.83 -1.79 15.43
N PRO A 476 2.38 -1.51 16.62
CA PRO A 476 3.79 -1.20 16.77
C PRO A 476 4.65 -2.38 16.33
N LEU A 477 5.70 -2.13 15.55
CA LEU A 477 6.69 -3.16 15.24
C LEU A 477 7.48 -3.48 16.53
N PRO A 478 7.47 -4.72 17.06
CA PRO A 478 8.02 -5.06 18.37
C PRO A 478 9.51 -5.41 18.30
N ILE A 479 10.27 -4.63 17.51
CA ILE A 479 11.72 -4.77 17.36
C ILE A 479 12.41 -3.69 18.18
N PHE A 480 13.33 -4.12 19.05
CA PHE A 480 14.13 -3.25 19.90
C PHE A 480 15.58 -3.25 19.43
N VAL A 481 16.20 -2.07 19.37
CA VAL A 481 17.58 -1.86 18.92
C VAL A 481 18.41 -1.31 20.06
N CYS A 482 19.56 -1.96 20.33
CA CYS A 482 20.48 -1.51 21.36
C CYS A 482 21.25 -0.25 20.91
N GLU A 483 21.19 0.81 21.69
CA GLU A 483 21.91 2.07 21.42
C GLU A 483 23.44 1.90 21.41
N LYS A 484 23.96 0.89 22.14
CA LYS A 484 25.39 0.67 22.33
C LYS A 484 26.02 -0.24 21.28
N CYS A 485 25.35 -1.34 20.93
CA CYS A 485 25.93 -2.38 20.06
C CYS A 485 25.16 -2.61 18.76
N GLY A 486 24.05 -1.89 18.54
CA GLY A 486 23.23 -2.01 17.33
C GLY A 486 22.47 -3.32 17.18
N ARG A 487 22.54 -4.23 18.16
CA ARG A 487 21.79 -5.50 18.15
C ARG A 487 20.29 -5.23 18.09
N GLU A 488 19.61 -5.94 17.20
CA GLU A 488 18.15 -5.95 17.09
C GLU A 488 17.58 -7.21 17.73
N GLU A 489 16.45 -7.07 18.42
CA GLU A 489 15.73 -8.18 19.04
C GLU A 489 14.23 -7.98 18.90
N LEU A 490 13.52 -9.05 18.51
CA LEU A 490 12.08 -9.07 18.34
C LEU A 490 11.41 -9.68 19.60
N LEU A 491 10.51 -8.94 20.24
CA LEU A 491 9.76 -9.35 21.43
C LEU A 491 8.25 -9.38 21.12
N ALA A 492 7.78 -10.50 20.58
CA ALA A 492 6.45 -10.65 20.00
C ALA A 492 5.35 -11.03 21.01
N SER A 493 5.50 -10.66 22.27
CA SER A 493 4.42 -10.71 23.26
C SER A 493 4.66 -9.73 24.39
N ARG A 494 3.57 -9.29 25.04
CA ARG A 494 3.63 -8.47 26.26
C ARG A 494 4.46 -9.17 27.34
N LYS A 495 4.29 -10.49 27.49
CA LYS A 495 5.05 -11.29 28.44
C LYS A 495 6.56 -11.20 28.19
N GLU A 496 7.01 -11.43 26.94
CA GLU A 496 8.43 -11.30 26.56
C GLU A 496 8.99 -9.89 26.83
N ILE A 497 8.17 -8.84 26.63
CA ILE A 497 8.53 -7.45 26.91
C ILE A 497 8.68 -7.22 28.42
N VAL A 498 7.68 -7.60 29.22
CA VAL A 498 7.67 -7.41 30.68
C VAL A 498 8.85 -8.11 31.34
N GLU A 499 9.13 -9.36 30.96
CA GLU A 499 10.23 -10.15 31.53
C GLU A 499 11.61 -9.53 31.26
N ARG A 500 11.72 -8.66 30.27
CA ARG A 500 13.00 -8.07 29.81
C ARG A 500 13.11 -6.57 30.03
N ALA A 501 12.04 -5.94 30.52
CA ALA A 501 11.99 -4.50 30.71
C ALA A 501 12.89 -4.07 31.87
N LEU A 502 13.66 -3.00 31.63
CA LEU A 502 14.31 -2.22 32.67
C LEU A 502 13.35 -1.22 33.31
N SER A 503 12.35 -0.78 32.54
CA SER A 503 11.37 0.22 32.93
C SER A 503 10.05 -0.03 32.20
N LEU A 504 8.96 0.00 32.96
CA LEU A 504 7.56 -0.07 32.49
C LEU A 504 6.80 1.12 33.07
N PRO A 505 6.90 2.33 32.47
CA PRO A 505 6.31 3.54 33.04
C PRO A 505 4.80 3.45 33.27
N ASP A 506 4.09 2.71 32.42
CA ASP A 506 2.64 2.49 32.48
C ASP A 506 2.25 1.16 33.16
N GLY A 507 3.21 0.49 33.81
CA GLY A 507 3.03 -0.82 34.46
C GLY A 507 3.02 -2.01 33.47
N GLU A 508 2.83 -3.23 33.99
CA GLU A 508 2.82 -4.46 33.17
C GLU A 508 1.62 -4.56 32.21
N ASN A 509 0.56 -3.79 32.48
CA ASN A 509 -0.66 -3.76 31.69
C ASN A 509 -0.70 -2.61 30.66
N PHE A 510 0.45 -2.08 30.25
CA PHE A 510 0.57 -1.04 29.22
C PHE A 510 -0.17 -1.39 27.92
N GLU A 511 -0.68 -0.38 27.21
CA GLU A 511 -1.39 -0.56 25.94
C GLU A 511 -0.40 -0.91 24.80
N LEU A 512 -0.77 -1.81 23.88
CA LEU A 512 0.11 -2.24 22.77
C LEU A 512 0.03 -1.28 21.57
N HIS A 513 0.05 0.02 21.84
CA HIS A 513 0.11 1.09 20.86
C HIS A 513 1.38 1.93 21.03
N LYS A 514 1.76 2.63 19.96
CA LYS A 514 3.07 3.27 19.82
C LYS A 514 3.50 4.13 21.03
N PRO A 515 2.67 5.06 21.58
CA PRO A 515 3.14 5.97 22.62
C PRO A 515 3.53 5.27 23.93
N TRP A 516 2.82 4.20 24.28
CA TRP A 516 3.11 3.41 25.48
C TRP A 516 4.28 2.47 25.25
N MET A 517 4.33 1.82 24.09
CA MET A 517 5.43 0.95 23.68
C MET A 517 6.78 1.69 23.59
N ASP A 518 6.80 2.93 23.12
CA ASP A 518 8.01 3.72 22.91
C ASP A 518 8.67 4.18 24.22
N LYS A 519 7.92 4.22 25.32
CA LYS A 519 8.44 4.53 26.66
C LYS A 519 9.19 3.35 27.30
N ILE A 520 9.00 2.14 26.79
CA ILE A 520 9.59 0.92 27.35
C ILE A 520 11.08 0.86 27.02
N LYS A 521 11.89 0.53 28.03
CA LYS A 521 13.33 0.32 27.88
C LYS A 521 13.66 -1.13 28.15
N ILE A 522 14.34 -1.80 27.23
CA ILE A 522 14.70 -3.21 27.34
C ILE A 522 16.20 -3.34 27.67
N LYS A 523 16.55 -4.34 28.50
CA LYS A 523 17.94 -4.68 28.78
C LYS A 523 18.55 -5.48 27.63
N CYS A 524 19.61 -4.95 27.01
CA CYS A 524 20.41 -5.71 26.05
C CYS A 524 21.36 -6.67 26.77
N SER A 525 21.69 -7.80 26.14
CA SER A 525 22.70 -8.74 26.66
C SER A 525 24.10 -8.12 26.81
N CYS A 526 24.41 -7.04 26.07
CA CYS A 526 25.68 -6.31 26.21
C CYS A 526 25.72 -5.32 27.39
N GLY A 527 24.62 -5.22 28.15
CA GLY A 527 24.41 -4.27 29.23
C GLY A 527 23.91 -2.88 28.80
N GLY A 528 23.76 -2.62 27.50
CA GLY A 528 23.16 -1.39 26.98
C GLY A 528 21.63 -1.38 27.05
N ILE A 529 21.04 -0.22 26.78
CA ILE A 529 19.58 -0.03 26.70
C ILE A 529 19.14 -0.27 25.25
N MET A 530 17.99 -0.91 25.07
CA MET A 530 17.34 -1.06 23.77
C MET A 530 16.05 -0.26 23.72
N HIS A 531 15.85 0.40 22.58
CA HIS A 531 14.67 1.19 22.26
C HIS A 531 13.92 0.55 21.11
N ARG A 532 12.58 0.60 21.14
CA ARG A 532 11.78 0.14 20.03
C ARG A 532 12.07 0.97 18.78
N VAL A 533 12.08 0.35 17.62
CA VAL A 533 12.07 1.07 16.34
C VAL A 533 10.81 1.95 16.22
N PRO A 534 10.86 3.09 15.54
CA PRO A 534 9.75 4.05 15.57
C PRO A 534 8.51 3.60 14.79
N PHE A 535 8.61 2.54 13.98
CA PHE A 535 7.61 2.14 12.99
C PHE A 535 6.38 1.45 13.58
N VAL A 536 5.24 1.64 12.92
CA VAL A 536 4.06 0.77 13.03
C VAL A 536 3.95 -0.12 11.79
N LEU A 537 3.10 -1.13 11.83
CA LEU A 537 2.85 -2.02 10.71
C LEU A 537 1.92 -1.38 9.67
N ASP A 538 2.08 -1.80 8.42
CA ASP A 538 1.14 -1.64 7.33
C ASP A 538 -0.27 -2.15 7.72
N THR A 539 -1.33 -1.41 7.40
CA THR A 539 -2.72 -1.81 7.66
C THR A 539 -3.09 -3.10 6.90
N TRP A 540 -2.44 -3.36 5.77
CA TRP A 540 -2.63 -4.61 5.03
C TRP A 540 -2.06 -5.82 5.77
N HIS A 541 -1.09 -5.61 6.66
CA HIS A 541 -0.62 -6.64 7.59
C HIS A 541 -1.66 -6.87 8.70
N ASN A 542 -2.24 -5.79 9.24
CA ASN A 542 -3.28 -5.91 10.27
C ASN A 542 -4.48 -6.70 9.77
N SER A 543 -4.96 -6.42 8.56
CA SER A 543 -6.07 -7.16 7.94
C SER A 543 -5.66 -8.55 7.43
N GLY A 544 -4.45 -8.72 6.92
CA GLY A 544 -3.88 -10.01 6.51
C GLY A 544 -3.77 -11.02 7.67
N ALA A 545 -3.55 -10.52 8.87
CA ALA A 545 -3.45 -11.33 10.09
C ALA A 545 -4.80 -11.87 10.60
N ALA A 546 -5.93 -11.40 10.03
CA ALA A 546 -7.27 -11.68 10.54
C ALA A 546 -7.57 -13.16 10.78
N PRO A 547 -7.21 -14.13 9.90
CA PRO A 547 -7.52 -15.54 10.13
C PRO A 547 -6.96 -16.09 11.44
N TYR A 548 -5.75 -15.72 11.83
CA TYR A 548 -5.16 -16.16 13.10
C TYR A 548 -5.50 -15.21 14.25
N SER A 549 -5.44 -13.90 14.04
CA SER A 549 -5.56 -12.90 15.10
C SER A 549 -6.99 -12.68 15.61
N SER A 550 -8.01 -12.97 14.79
CA SER A 550 -9.42 -12.90 15.20
C SER A 550 -9.95 -14.17 15.88
N LEU A 551 -9.23 -15.28 15.76
CA LEU A 551 -9.65 -16.61 16.24
C LEU A 551 -8.81 -17.08 17.43
N THR A 552 -9.32 -18.04 18.20
CA THR A 552 -8.46 -18.80 19.13
C THR A 552 -7.56 -19.76 18.35
N ASP A 553 -6.53 -20.32 19.00
CA ASP A 553 -5.66 -21.33 18.35
C ASP A 553 -6.43 -22.60 17.96
N GLU A 554 -7.48 -22.95 18.70
CA GLU A 554 -8.36 -24.07 18.38
C GLU A 554 -9.26 -23.74 17.19
N GLU A 555 -9.89 -22.57 17.19
CA GLU A 555 -10.71 -22.09 16.09
C GLU A 555 -9.89 -21.94 14.80
N TYR A 556 -8.67 -21.41 14.87
CA TYR A 556 -7.78 -21.32 13.71
C TYR A 556 -7.50 -22.70 13.09
N ARG A 557 -7.21 -23.71 13.92
CA ARG A 557 -6.99 -25.09 13.43
C ARG A 557 -8.25 -25.73 12.85
N GLU A 558 -9.42 -25.38 13.38
CA GLU A 558 -10.70 -25.95 12.95
C GLU A 558 -11.23 -25.29 11.66
N PHE A 559 -11.09 -23.97 11.54
CA PHE A 559 -11.75 -23.17 10.51
C PHE A 559 -10.82 -22.61 9.43
N VAL A 560 -9.49 -22.73 9.57
CA VAL A 560 -8.52 -22.28 8.55
C VAL A 560 -7.81 -23.51 7.96
N PRO A 561 -7.81 -23.69 6.62
CA PRO A 561 -8.26 -22.75 5.59
C PRO A 561 -9.79 -22.58 5.54
N VAL A 562 -10.24 -21.34 5.40
CA VAL A 562 -11.66 -20.98 5.30
C VAL A 562 -12.25 -21.47 3.99
N ASP A 563 -13.56 -21.71 3.95
CA ASP A 563 -14.19 -22.37 2.82
C ASP A 563 -14.48 -21.44 1.64
N PHE A 564 -14.79 -20.17 1.92
CA PHE A 564 -15.15 -19.20 0.90
C PHE A 564 -14.89 -17.78 1.37
N LEU A 565 -14.26 -16.99 0.50
CA LEU A 565 -14.15 -15.53 0.64
C LEU A 565 -14.65 -14.84 -0.62
N VAL A 566 -15.15 -13.62 -0.46
CA VAL A 566 -15.63 -12.78 -1.56
C VAL A 566 -15.32 -11.33 -1.29
N GLU A 567 -14.60 -10.70 -2.22
CA GLU A 567 -14.25 -9.28 -2.17
C GLU A 567 -14.15 -8.69 -3.59
N SER A 568 -14.09 -7.37 -3.71
CA SER A 568 -13.93 -6.72 -5.01
C SER A 568 -12.55 -6.98 -5.62
N ILE A 569 -12.45 -6.78 -6.95
CA ILE A 569 -11.27 -7.11 -7.76
C ILE A 569 -9.99 -6.38 -7.31
N ASP A 570 -10.09 -5.22 -6.67
CA ASP A 570 -8.97 -4.51 -6.08
C ASP A 570 -8.27 -5.30 -4.97
N GLN A 571 -8.97 -6.22 -4.30
CA GLN A 571 -8.38 -7.07 -3.27
C GLN A 571 -7.40 -8.12 -3.81
N THR A 572 -7.29 -8.29 -5.14
CA THR A 572 -6.18 -9.05 -5.75
C THR A 572 -4.80 -8.47 -5.40
N ARG A 573 -4.72 -7.17 -5.12
CA ARG A 573 -3.48 -6.51 -4.64
C ARG A 573 -3.58 -6.07 -3.18
N GLY A 574 -4.65 -6.43 -2.49
CA GLY A 574 -4.90 -6.05 -1.11
C GLY A 574 -5.03 -7.28 -0.23
N TRP A 575 -6.20 -7.48 0.36
CA TRP A 575 -6.42 -8.48 1.39
C TRP A 575 -6.18 -9.92 0.94
N ALA A 576 -6.59 -10.31 -0.27
CA ALA A 576 -6.37 -11.68 -0.76
C ALA A 576 -4.87 -12.03 -0.84
N PHE A 577 -4.05 -11.04 -1.22
CA PHE A 577 -2.59 -11.16 -1.28
C PHE A 577 -1.98 -11.27 0.12
N THR A 578 -2.34 -10.38 1.04
CA THR A 578 -1.73 -10.38 2.39
C THR A 578 -2.13 -11.59 3.23
N LEU A 579 -3.39 -12.03 3.13
CA LEU A 579 -3.85 -13.30 3.69
C LEU A 579 -2.97 -14.47 3.24
N LEU A 580 -2.71 -14.57 1.93
CA LEU A 580 -1.89 -15.64 1.35
C LEU A 580 -0.46 -15.59 1.89
N VAL A 581 0.17 -14.42 1.81
CA VAL A 581 1.56 -14.22 2.26
C VAL A 581 1.71 -14.60 3.73
N GLU A 582 0.85 -14.05 4.58
CA GLU A 582 0.92 -14.28 6.01
C GLU A 582 0.63 -15.73 6.39
N ASN A 583 -0.30 -16.42 5.74
CA ASN A 583 -0.54 -17.83 6.03
C ASN A 583 0.64 -18.72 5.61
N VAL A 584 1.29 -18.43 4.49
CA VAL A 584 2.52 -19.13 4.07
C VAL A 584 3.64 -18.88 5.07
N ILE A 585 3.76 -17.65 5.60
CA ILE A 585 4.70 -17.32 6.68
C ILE A 585 4.35 -18.08 7.97
N MET A 586 3.10 -18.05 8.43
CA MET A 586 2.67 -18.67 9.69
C MET A 586 2.91 -20.19 9.68
N THR A 587 2.55 -20.84 8.58
CA THR A 587 2.60 -22.30 8.43
C THR A 587 3.96 -22.79 7.94
N GLY A 588 4.72 -21.96 7.21
CA GLY A 588 5.93 -22.34 6.48
C GLY A 588 5.66 -23.20 5.23
N ARG A 589 4.38 -23.44 4.88
CA ARG A 589 3.93 -24.38 3.84
C ARG A 589 3.24 -23.64 2.69
N PRO A 590 3.23 -24.21 1.46
CA PRO A 590 2.53 -23.65 0.30
C PRO A 590 1.01 -23.90 0.38
N GLU A 591 0.36 -23.27 1.36
CA GLU A 591 -1.08 -23.39 1.63
C GLU A 591 -1.72 -21.99 1.77
N ALA A 592 -2.79 -21.75 1.02
CA ALA A 592 -3.60 -20.55 1.18
C ALA A 592 -4.51 -20.68 2.42
N PRO A 593 -4.86 -19.57 3.10
CA PRO A 593 -5.79 -19.60 4.23
C PRO A 593 -7.26 -19.71 3.79
N TYR A 594 -7.53 -19.83 2.49
CA TYR A 594 -8.85 -19.94 1.89
C TYR A 594 -8.86 -21.01 0.80
N ARG A 595 -9.95 -21.75 0.69
CA ARG A 595 -10.17 -22.80 -0.33
C ARG A 595 -10.72 -22.23 -1.63
N ALA A 596 -11.64 -21.27 -1.54
CA ALA A 596 -12.24 -20.60 -2.69
C ALA A 596 -12.29 -19.08 -2.48
N PHE A 597 -12.05 -18.31 -3.55
CA PHE A 597 -12.13 -16.86 -3.54
C PHE A 597 -12.88 -16.32 -4.77
N LEU A 598 -13.99 -15.64 -4.53
CA LEU A 598 -14.74 -14.91 -5.55
C LEU A 598 -14.29 -13.44 -5.60
N PHE A 599 -13.70 -13.03 -6.71
CA PHE A 599 -13.47 -11.61 -7.00
C PHE A 599 -14.64 -11.04 -7.79
N TYR A 600 -15.30 -10.00 -7.26
CA TYR A 600 -16.38 -9.29 -7.95
C TYR A 600 -15.94 -7.91 -8.47
N GLY A 601 -16.73 -7.29 -9.35
CA GLY A 601 -16.45 -5.99 -9.94
C GLY A 601 -16.57 -4.83 -8.95
N GLN A 602 -16.59 -3.61 -9.47
CA GLN A 602 -16.76 -2.39 -8.66
C GLN A 602 -18.12 -1.76 -8.92
N VAL A 603 -18.65 -1.11 -7.88
CA VAL A 603 -19.82 -0.23 -8.04
C VAL A 603 -19.35 1.14 -8.51
N LEU A 604 -19.95 1.63 -9.57
CA LEU A 604 -19.68 2.91 -10.22
C LEU A 604 -20.91 3.82 -10.11
N ASP A 605 -20.72 5.12 -10.30
CA ASP A 605 -21.85 6.06 -10.41
C ASP A 605 -22.64 5.84 -11.71
N GLU A 606 -23.76 6.57 -11.86
CA GLU A 606 -24.65 6.47 -13.03
C GLU A 606 -23.94 6.72 -14.38
N LYS A 607 -22.79 7.42 -14.35
CA LYS A 607 -21.98 7.78 -15.54
C LYS A 607 -20.81 6.82 -15.75
N GLY A 608 -20.66 5.81 -14.90
CA GLY A 608 -19.56 4.84 -14.96
C GLY A 608 -18.26 5.34 -14.33
N ASN A 609 -18.27 6.41 -13.53
CA ASN A 609 -17.08 6.84 -12.80
C ASN A 609 -16.94 6.10 -11.47
N LYS A 610 -15.70 5.93 -11.03
CA LYS A 610 -15.39 5.43 -9.68
C LYS A 610 -15.97 6.39 -8.64
N MET A 611 -16.66 5.84 -7.64
CA MET A 611 -17.18 6.64 -6.53
C MET A 611 -16.06 7.10 -5.60
N SER A 612 -16.09 8.37 -5.18
CA SER A 612 -15.16 8.92 -4.18
C SER A 612 -15.80 10.06 -3.38
N LYS A 613 -15.43 10.17 -2.10
CA LYS A 613 -15.92 11.26 -1.22
C LYS A 613 -15.62 12.65 -1.83
N SER A 614 -14.48 12.80 -2.51
CA SER A 614 -14.06 14.08 -3.10
C SER A 614 -14.87 14.50 -4.32
N LEU A 615 -15.40 13.54 -5.10
CA LEU A 615 -16.29 13.82 -6.23
C LEU A 615 -17.75 14.03 -5.80
N GLY A 616 -18.08 13.75 -4.53
CA GLY A 616 -19.44 13.86 -4.01
C GLY A 616 -20.43 12.85 -4.62
N ASN A 617 -19.93 11.85 -5.36
CA ASN A 617 -20.74 10.85 -6.07
C ASN A 617 -20.89 9.53 -5.28
N VAL A 618 -20.54 9.51 -3.99
CA VAL A 618 -20.71 8.32 -3.14
C VAL A 618 -22.18 8.14 -2.79
N ILE A 619 -22.71 6.95 -3.08
CA ILE A 619 -24.08 6.57 -2.76
C ILE A 619 -24.08 5.83 -1.41
N ASN A 620 -24.59 6.46 -0.35
CA ASN A 620 -24.66 5.85 0.98
C ASN A 620 -25.72 4.75 1.00
N THR A 621 -25.39 3.63 1.63
CA THR A 621 -26.31 2.49 1.77
C THR A 621 -27.57 2.89 2.53
N GLU A 622 -27.43 3.69 3.59
CA GLU A 622 -28.55 4.12 4.42
C GLU A 622 -29.59 4.92 3.62
N ASP A 623 -29.14 5.78 2.71
CA ASP A 623 -30.03 6.59 1.86
C ASP A 623 -30.81 5.68 0.89
N VAL A 624 -30.12 4.69 0.29
CA VAL A 624 -30.73 3.71 -0.63
C VAL A 624 -31.81 2.90 0.06
N ILE A 625 -31.53 2.32 1.24
CA ILE A 625 -32.49 1.45 1.97
C ILE A 625 -33.53 2.24 2.77
N THR A 626 -33.43 3.57 2.78
CA THR A 626 -34.50 4.44 3.28
C THR A 626 -35.46 4.79 2.15
N LYS A 627 -34.95 5.05 0.95
CA LYS A 627 -35.76 5.34 -0.24
C LYS A 627 -36.40 4.09 -0.85
N TYR A 628 -35.63 3.01 -0.90
CA TYR A 628 -36.01 1.69 -1.39
C TYR A 628 -35.92 0.67 -0.25
N SER A 629 -36.29 -0.57 -0.51
CA SER A 629 -36.19 -1.64 0.49
C SER A 629 -34.81 -2.30 0.47
N ALA A 630 -34.41 -2.89 1.60
CA ALA A 630 -33.18 -3.68 1.66
C ALA A 630 -33.23 -4.85 0.66
N ASP A 631 -34.37 -5.54 0.55
CA ASP A 631 -34.54 -6.65 -0.38
C ASP A 631 -34.41 -6.24 -1.85
N LEU A 632 -34.99 -5.10 -2.25
CA LEU A 632 -34.85 -4.58 -3.61
C LEU A 632 -33.39 -4.24 -3.93
N CYS A 633 -32.70 -3.61 -2.98
CA CYS A 633 -31.28 -3.30 -3.10
C CYS A 633 -30.44 -4.58 -3.28
N ARG A 634 -30.65 -5.58 -2.42
CA ARG A 634 -29.97 -6.89 -2.49
C ARG A 634 -30.24 -7.60 -3.81
N PHE A 635 -31.50 -7.63 -4.24
CA PHE A 635 -31.91 -8.25 -5.49
C PHE A 635 -31.24 -7.56 -6.68
N TYR A 636 -31.25 -6.22 -6.74
CA TYR A 636 -30.62 -5.46 -7.81
C TYR A 636 -29.11 -5.76 -7.91
N LEU A 637 -28.39 -5.73 -6.78
CA LEU A 637 -26.95 -5.99 -6.74
C LEU A 637 -26.57 -7.42 -7.19
N LEU A 638 -27.45 -8.39 -6.99
CA LEU A 638 -27.22 -9.78 -7.42
C LEU A 638 -27.70 -10.09 -8.84
N TRP A 639 -28.76 -9.42 -9.30
CA TRP A 639 -29.42 -9.73 -10.57
C TRP A 639 -28.89 -8.91 -11.75
N LYS A 640 -28.47 -7.66 -11.50
CA LYS A 640 -28.22 -6.68 -12.57
C LYS A 640 -27.07 -7.05 -13.49
N THR A 641 -25.99 -7.61 -12.96
CA THR A 641 -24.78 -7.91 -13.73
C THR A 641 -24.09 -9.17 -13.26
N ASN A 642 -23.27 -9.77 -14.12
CA ASN A 642 -22.38 -10.85 -13.73
C ASN A 642 -21.44 -10.34 -12.61
N PRO A 643 -21.22 -11.10 -11.52
CA PRO A 643 -20.38 -10.64 -10.42
C PRO A 643 -19.02 -10.07 -10.82
N ILE A 644 -18.38 -10.53 -11.90
CA ILE A 644 -17.06 -10.00 -12.33
C ILE A 644 -17.12 -8.62 -13.00
N GLU A 645 -18.27 -8.24 -13.54
CA GLU A 645 -18.44 -6.97 -14.25
C GLU A 645 -18.69 -5.82 -13.28
N ASN A 646 -18.34 -4.59 -13.67
CA ASN A 646 -18.71 -3.42 -12.87
C ASN A 646 -20.22 -3.17 -12.97
N ILE A 647 -20.79 -2.59 -11.92
CA ILE A 647 -22.19 -2.19 -11.87
C ILE A 647 -22.29 -0.67 -11.78
N ASN A 648 -22.92 -0.06 -12.77
CA ASN A 648 -23.37 1.34 -12.66
C ASN A 648 -24.64 1.34 -11.82
N PHE A 649 -24.60 2.03 -10.68
CA PHE A 649 -25.67 2.00 -9.69
C PHE A 649 -26.59 3.22 -9.77
#